data_AF-A0A2H6NA13-F1
#
_entry.id   AF-A0A2H6NA13-F1
#
_cell.length_a   1.000
_cell.length_b   1.000
_cell.length_c   1.000
_cell.angle_alpha   90.00
_cell.angle_beta   90.00
_cell.angle_gamma   90.00
#
_symmetry.space_group_name_H-M   'P 1'
#
loop_
_entity.id
_entity.type
_entity.pdbx_description
1 polymer ?
#
loop_
_entity_poly.entity_id
_entity_poly.type
_entity_poly.pdbx_seq_one_letter_code
_entity_poly.pdbx_strand_id
1 'polypeptide(L)'
;MIMLKDQLAKQNAEAAEVISQLKLDVKSGEKTVSTLETEKMEMSKEVQNQKEALNQCSLALNDLHMTNQLQENKIEELKEQLKTSQRYSSKNEQEIMELKKNLTEREEECSLLKNELTKIHQKSDSYQDHSATEREEEISKNKLINTDLEKSIMNLQTENGRLHLTCEELKQQLQIANSEKGKIGFEKDTMLEALKLEKGQLERELNQYEKRLLEQAHKYEQTIEELSNARNMDTTALQYEHERLVKLSQDKEFEIADLKRNIEQMEMDHEETKEMLTTSLAGQKQLTELIKEKEVFVEKIKIRVFELEQQYDDYIENVKRIEGLKQNLEEREKSLSAMKEETSHLKEENERLKEQQSRSLPLAEPKTLDIITELEAEITQLTILKNSLEEEIKLNKKTFEDQNLKMAQLQQSLQEYKKETEESKFQHEEMNIVHRQVCMEKDEEIKSLQRTVEQIKTQLNNQRKVIQQDPPDLFQESKVQTLNGENGNEKHDLSKVEIERLIKGLKEREMEIKLLNEKNVSLSRQIDQLSKDEVGKLTQIIQEKNLEIQALHATVSSPSYKQDVLFLQQQLQTYATEREQVLAVLSEKTRENSQLKTDYHKLVDIVAAKESTMKKLQEENQKLSSELESSSHDMSRETIKNLSRIIREKDIEIDALSQKCQTLLTVLQSSSINSGSELQGINSNQFEELLQERDTLKQQVKKMEEWKKQVMTTVQNMQHESGHLQEELQKLQIQISVDSENNSQLQLEYNGLIQGYEQNEKKLKTFTQELAQVQQSIGNLNNTRDVILGKLDMVTPPLLVTTSVEGKPLEVPSNTSSQMFDSECQSVNEELEFTKKTLQEKDLLIQTLQENNRRLSDSMAASSEVERKCQQEFGLEVKQLKDKSDILQMSLKEKDLLIKSKGDQLLSLRENLSNKESENELLKQSVTNLKERTLILEMDVCTLKEENDRIAAKSQEKETEFRALQETNMQFSIMLREKEFEHNFMKEKALTFEKMLKEREQGKTELNQLLNEAKSMHEKAVAFQQERDQVMLALKQKQMETSALQNEVQYLREKEQRLNQELDRLRNHLLEREDTSTREALAAEDRESKLKKKVRDLEEKLQS
;
A
#
# COMPACT_ATOMS: atom_id res chain seq x y z
N MET A 1 -38.39 0.69 -41.24
CA MET A 1 -38.92 -0.31 -40.30
C MET A 1 -38.53 -1.74 -40.67
N ILE A 2 -38.86 -2.25 -41.88
CA ILE A 2 -38.57 -3.66 -42.26
C ILE A 2 -37.08 -4.02 -42.11
N MET A 3 -36.15 -3.30 -42.77
CA MET A 3 -34.70 -3.59 -42.64
C MET A 3 -34.18 -3.56 -41.19
N LEU A 4 -34.75 -2.71 -40.33
CA LEU A 4 -34.40 -2.66 -38.90
C LEU A 4 -34.82 -3.95 -38.17
N LYS A 5 -35.95 -4.54 -38.56
CA LYS A 5 -36.42 -5.83 -38.04
C LYS A 5 -35.56 -6.98 -38.55
N ASP A 6 -35.14 -6.94 -39.82
CA ASP A 6 -34.26 -7.97 -40.40
C ASP A 6 -32.85 -7.90 -39.83
N GLN A 7 -32.32 -6.69 -39.60
CA GLN A 7 -31.02 -6.47 -38.96
C GLN A 7 -31.03 -6.93 -37.48
N LEU A 8 -32.10 -6.62 -36.74
CA LEU A 8 -32.29 -7.13 -35.37
C LEU A 8 -32.45 -8.66 -35.34
N ALA A 9 -33.15 -9.25 -36.31
CA ALA A 9 -33.27 -10.70 -36.44
C ALA A 9 -31.92 -11.36 -36.74
N LYS A 10 -31.07 -10.74 -37.59
CA LYS A 10 -29.71 -11.20 -37.88
C LYS A 10 -28.80 -11.12 -36.65
N GLN A 11 -28.81 -10.00 -35.93
CA GLN A 11 -28.05 -9.84 -34.68
C GLN A 11 -28.51 -10.84 -33.60
N ASN A 12 -29.81 -11.11 -33.49
CA ASN A 12 -30.34 -12.13 -32.56
C ASN A 12 -29.94 -13.56 -32.98
N ALA A 13 -29.81 -13.85 -34.27
CA ALA A 13 -29.33 -15.15 -34.76
C ALA A 13 -27.82 -15.32 -34.47
N GLU A 14 -27.00 -14.31 -34.76
CA GLU A 14 -25.57 -14.28 -34.46
C GLU A 14 -25.31 -14.41 -32.95
N ALA A 15 -26.07 -13.68 -32.12
CA ALA A 15 -26.01 -13.82 -30.66
C ALA A 15 -26.43 -15.23 -30.18
N ALA A 16 -27.46 -15.84 -30.79
CA ALA A 16 -27.88 -17.20 -30.46
C ALA A 16 -26.85 -18.26 -30.86
N GLU A 17 -26.12 -18.05 -31.96
CA GLU A 17 -25.01 -18.90 -32.41
C GLU A 17 -23.82 -18.80 -31.44
N VAL A 18 -23.39 -17.57 -31.08
CA VAL A 18 -22.34 -17.35 -30.07
C VAL A 18 -22.72 -17.94 -28.70
N ILE A 19 -23.97 -17.76 -28.24
CA ILE A 19 -24.47 -18.36 -27.00
C ILE A 19 -24.48 -19.91 -27.08
N SER A 20 -24.69 -20.48 -28.27
CA SER A 20 -24.66 -21.93 -28.48
C SER A 20 -23.23 -22.47 -28.48
N GLN A 21 -22.29 -21.74 -29.08
CA GLN A 21 -20.86 -22.07 -29.05
C GLN A 21 -20.30 -21.98 -27.63
N LEU A 22 -20.55 -20.88 -26.91
CA LEU A 22 -20.13 -20.74 -25.50
C LEU A 22 -20.72 -21.84 -24.60
N LYS A 23 -21.94 -22.33 -24.88
CA LYS A 23 -22.51 -23.49 -24.18
C LYS A 23 -21.84 -24.82 -24.53
N LEU A 24 -21.32 -24.98 -25.74
CA LEU A 24 -20.49 -26.14 -26.11
C LEU A 24 -19.11 -26.08 -25.43
N ASP A 25 -18.52 -24.88 -25.34
CA ASP A 25 -17.20 -24.68 -24.74
C ASP A 25 -17.23 -24.79 -23.20
N VAL A 26 -18.27 -24.28 -22.54
CA VAL A 26 -18.52 -24.58 -21.12
C VAL A 26 -18.70 -26.09 -20.91
N LYS A 27 -19.46 -26.76 -21.78
CA LYS A 27 -19.73 -28.21 -21.67
C LYS A 27 -18.57 -29.12 -22.08
N SER A 28 -17.55 -28.58 -22.76
CA SER A 28 -16.26 -29.27 -22.95
C SER A 28 -15.35 -29.05 -21.74
N GLY A 29 -15.34 -27.84 -21.17
CA GLY A 29 -14.69 -27.52 -19.90
C GLY A 29 -15.20 -28.34 -18.71
N GLU A 30 -16.52 -28.49 -18.56
CA GLU A 30 -17.14 -29.36 -17.54
C GLU A 30 -16.61 -30.80 -17.63
N LYS A 31 -16.38 -31.31 -18.85
CA LYS A 31 -15.82 -32.65 -19.05
C LYS A 31 -14.34 -32.73 -18.72
N THR A 32 -13.52 -31.76 -19.12
CA THR A 32 -12.09 -31.78 -18.81
C THR A 32 -11.82 -31.60 -17.32
N VAL A 33 -12.62 -30.77 -16.62
CA VAL A 33 -12.61 -30.69 -15.16
C VAL A 33 -13.00 -32.05 -14.55
N SER A 34 -14.07 -32.69 -15.04
CA SER A 34 -14.48 -34.00 -14.54
C SER A 34 -13.44 -35.11 -14.77
N THR A 35 -12.67 -35.10 -15.87
CA THR A 35 -11.60 -36.08 -16.09
C THR A 35 -10.38 -35.81 -15.20
N LEU A 36 -9.97 -34.55 -15.07
CA LEU A 36 -8.88 -34.14 -14.17
C LEU A 36 -9.22 -34.45 -12.70
N GLU A 37 -10.48 -34.35 -12.29
CA GLU A 37 -10.91 -34.72 -10.94
C GLU A 37 -10.88 -36.25 -10.71
N THR A 38 -11.19 -37.06 -11.72
CA THR A 38 -10.99 -38.52 -11.64
C THR A 38 -9.50 -38.91 -11.61
N GLU A 39 -8.66 -38.27 -12.43
CA GLU A 39 -7.20 -38.49 -12.42
C GLU A 39 -6.59 -38.09 -11.07
N LYS A 40 -7.03 -36.96 -10.49
CA LYS A 40 -6.65 -36.52 -9.14
C LYS A 40 -7.05 -37.53 -8.07
N MET A 41 -8.24 -38.14 -8.14
CA MET A 41 -8.66 -39.20 -7.23
C MET A 41 -7.78 -40.45 -7.35
N GLU A 42 -7.45 -40.86 -8.57
CA GLU A 42 -6.60 -42.03 -8.83
C GLU A 42 -5.16 -41.82 -8.35
N MET A 43 -4.56 -40.66 -8.64
CA MET A 43 -3.26 -40.25 -8.10
C MET A 43 -3.25 -40.18 -6.57
N SER A 44 -4.31 -39.66 -5.95
CA SER A 44 -4.43 -39.60 -4.48
C SER A 44 -4.51 -40.99 -3.85
N LYS A 45 -5.21 -41.93 -4.51
CA LYS A 45 -5.27 -43.33 -4.11
C LYS A 45 -3.93 -44.03 -4.26
N GLU A 46 -3.19 -43.76 -5.33
CA GLU A 46 -1.87 -44.35 -5.55
C GLU A 46 -0.82 -43.85 -4.54
N VAL A 47 -0.84 -42.56 -4.19
CA VAL A 47 -0.01 -42.04 -3.09
C VAL A 47 -0.34 -42.72 -1.76
N GLN A 48 -1.61 -43.03 -1.49
CA GLN A 48 -2.01 -43.80 -0.30
C GLN A 48 -1.54 -45.27 -0.36
N ASN A 49 -1.64 -45.93 -1.52
CA ASN A 49 -1.10 -47.29 -1.72
C ASN A 49 0.41 -47.34 -1.41
N GLN A 50 1.18 -46.37 -1.94
CA GLN A 50 2.63 -46.29 -1.75
C GLN A 50 3.00 -46.02 -0.28
N LYS A 51 2.21 -45.19 0.42
CA LYS A 51 2.37 -44.95 1.86
C LYS A 51 2.10 -46.22 2.68
N GLU A 52 1.10 -47.02 2.31
CA GLU A 52 0.83 -48.31 2.96
C GLU A 52 1.91 -49.35 2.69
N ALA A 53 2.45 -49.40 1.46
CA ALA A 53 3.59 -50.25 1.13
C ALA A 53 4.86 -49.86 1.92
N LEU A 54 5.17 -48.56 2.04
CA LEU A 54 6.30 -48.06 2.82
C LEU A 54 6.18 -48.43 4.31
N ASN A 55 4.96 -48.34 4.87
CA ASN A 55 4.69 -48.79 6.24
C ASN A 55 4.93 -50.30 6.42
N GLN A 56 4.53 -51.12 5.44
CA GLN A 56 4.79 -52.57 5.46
C GLN A 56 6.30 -52.88 5.37
N CYS A 57 7.05 -52.17 4.52
CA CYS A 57 8.52 -52.29 4.46
C CYS A 57 9.19 -51.89 5.78
N SER A 58 8.71 -50.84 6.46
CA SER A 58 9.21 -50.42 7.77
C SER A 58 8.97 -51.49 8.85
N LEU A 59 7.78 -52.13 8.86
CA LEU A 59 7.51 -53.25 9.77
C LEU A 59 8.43 -54.45 9.49
N ALA A 60 8.57 -54.87 8.24
CA ALA A 60 9.47 -55.96 7.85
C ALA A 60 10.95 -55.69 8.19
N LEU A 61 11.39 -54.43 8.10
CA LEU A 61 12.74 -54.02 8.51
C LEU A 61 12.93 -54.14 10.03
N ASN A 62 11.92 -53.77 10.83
CA ASN A 62 11.96 -53.93 12.29
C ASN A 62 11.98 -55.41 12.69
N ASP A 63 11.16 -56.26 12.06
CA ASP A 63 11.17 -57.71 12.31
C ASP A 63 12.53 -58.35 11.96
N LEU A 64 13.16 -57.91 10.87
CA LEU A 64 14.50 -58.35 10.47
C LEU A 64 15.58 -57.85 11.44
N HIS A 65 15.49 -56.62 11.92
CA HIS A 65 16.38 -56.09 12.96
C HIS A 65 16.27 -56.89 14.27
N MET A 66 15.04 -57.16 14.74
CA MET A 66 14.80 -58.00 15.91
C MET A 66 15.34 -59.43 15.71
N THR A 67 15.20 -59.98 14.50
CA THR A 67 15.75 -61.31 14.16
C THR A 67 17.28 -61.32 14.18
N ASN A 68 17.93 -60.29 13.61
CA ASN A 68 19.39 -60.15 13.65
C ASN A 68 19.90 -60.03 15.10
N GLN A 69 19.26 -59.20 15.93
CA GLN A 69 19.63 -59.07 17.35
C GLN A 69 19.50 -60.41 18.09
N LEU A 70 18.50 -61.23 17.76
CA LEU A 70 18.32 -62.58 18.32
C LEU A 70 19.42 -63.54 17.86
N GLN A 71 19.89 -63.42 16.61
CA GLN A 71 21.03 -64.18 16.08
C GLN A 71 22.37 -63.74 16.70
N GLU A 72 22.62 -62.44 16.87
CA GLU A 72 23.82 -61.91 17.53
C GLU A 72 23.94 -62.40 18.97
N ASN A 73 22.85 -62.32 19.75
CA ASN A 73 22.78 -62.87 21.10
C ASN A 73 23.09 -64.38 21.11
N LYS A 74 22.61 -65.13 20.11
CA LYS A 74 22.88 -66.57 19.99
C LYS A 74 24.33 -66.87 19.59
N ILE A 75 24.93 -66.04 18.74
CA ILE A 75 26.34 -66.11 18.36
C ILE A 75 27.23 -65.85 19.59
N GLU A 76 26.90 -64.88 20.44
CA GLU A 76 27.66 -64.58 21.66
C GLU A 76 27.56 -65.73 22.70
N GLU A 77 26.37 -66.31 22.87
CA GLU A 77 26.20 -67.51 23.70
C GLU A 77 27.05 -68.69 23.19
N LEU A 78 27.10 -68.90 21.87
CA LEU A 78 27.94 -69.93 21.25
C LEU A 78 29.45 -69.64 21.39
N LYS A 79 29.89 -68.38 21.38
CA LYS A 79 31.29 -68.00 21.67
C LYS A 79 31.69 -68.37 23.10
N GLU A 80 30.86 -68.07 24.11
CA GLU A 80 31.20 -68.41 25.50
C GLU A 80 31.13 -69.93 25.75
N GLN A 81 30.23 -70.65 25.06
CA GLN A 81 30.24 -72.12 25.03
C GLN A 81 31.53 -72.69 24.40
N LEU A 82 31.99 -72.14 23.27
CA LEU A 82 33.26 -72.53 22.66
C LEU A 82 34.46 -72.26 23.59
N LYS A 83 34.50 -71.08 24.21
CA LYS A 83 35.53 -70.62 25.13
C LYS A 83 35.59 -71.42 26.44
N THR A 84 34.44 -71.87 26.96
CA THR A 84 34.41 -72.82 28.08
C THR A 84 34.86 -74.21 27.66
N SER A 85 34.46 -74.70 26.48
CA SER A 85 34.95 -75.96 25.92
C SER A 85 36.48 -75.97 25.72
N GLN A 86 37.05 -74.89 25.17
CA GLN A 86 38.50 -74.69 25.04
C GLN A 86 39.23 -74.74 26.38
N ARG A 87 38.69 -74.10 27.44
CA ARG A 87 39.24 -74.19 28.79
C ARG A 87 39.26 -75.63 29.32
N TYR A 88 38.25 -76.44 29.03
CA TYR A 88 38.26 -77.87 29.36
C TYR A 88 39.29 -78.64 28.54
N SER A 89 39.46 -78.36 27.23
CA SER A 89 40.52 -78.97 26.40
C SER A 89 41.90 -78.71 26.97
N SER A 90 42.25 -77.45 27.25
CA SER A 90 43.58 -77.09 27.80
C SER A 90 43.81 -77.68 29.20
N LYS A 91 42.76 -77.84 30.02
CA LYS A 91 42.89 -78.55 31.30
C LYS A 91 43.18 -80.04 31.09
N ASN A 92 42.47 -80.69 30.17
CA ASN A 92 42.69 -82.10 29.85
C ASN A 92 44.09 -82.31 29.23
N GLU A 93 44.59 -81.37 28.43
CA GLU A 93 45.95 -81.38 27.89
C GLU A 93 47.02 -81.26 29.00
N GLN A 94 46.80 -80.42 30.01
CA GLN A 94 47.65 -80.38 31.21
C GLN A 94 47.64 -81.70 31.98
N GLU A 95 46.46 -82.27 32.21
CA GLU A 95 46.28 -83.56 32.91
C GLU A 95 46.94 -84.71 32.12
N ILE A 96 46.87 -84.70 30.79
CA ILE A 96 47.60 -85.64 29.90
C ILE A 96 49.12 -85.43 29.97
N MET A 97 49.62 -84.19 30.06
CA MET A 97 51.05 -83.92 30.24
C MET A 97 51.56 -84.40 31.60
N GLU A 98 50.78 -84.20 32.67
CA GLU A 98 51.11 -84.67 34.02
C GLU A 98 51.08 -86.20 34.11
N LEU A 99 50.09 -86.86 33.50
CA LEU A 99 50.06 -88.32 33.37
C LEU A 99 51.24 -88.86 32.55
N LYS A 100 51.66 -88.18 31.48
CA LYS A 100 52.87 -88.55 30.73
C LYS A 100 54.15 -88.41 31.57
N LYS A 101 54.28 -87.34 32.35
CA LYS A 101 55.40 -87.13 33.27
C LYS A 101 55.48 -88.24 34.32
N ASN A 102 54.34 -88.58 34.92
CA ASN A 102 54.24 -89.68 35.89
C ASN A 102 54.56 -91.05 35.26
N LEU A 103 54.22 -91.25 33.97
CA LEU A 103 54.62 -92.45 33.22
C LEU A 103 56.14 -92.50 33.02
N THR A 104 56.77 -91.41 32.56
CA THR A 104 58.24 -91.37 32.36
C THR A 104 59.01 -91.56 33.67
N GLU A 105 58.54 -90.98 34.78
CA GLU A 105 59.15 -91.20 36.11
C GLU A 105 59.06 -92.67 36.54
N ARG A 106 57.98 -93.38 36.20
CA ARG A 106 57.86 -94.83 36.43
C ARG A 106 58.67 -95.69 35.45
N GLU A 107 58.86 -95.26 34.21
CA GLU A 107 59.79 -95.91 33.27
C GLU A 107 61.25 -95.75 33.71
N GLU A 108 61.62 -94.60 34.29
CA GLU A 108 62.92 -94.37 34.93
C GLU A 108 63.10 -95.23 36.18
N GLU A 109 62.11 -95.30 37.09
CA GLU A 109 62.17 -96.22 38.23
C GLU A 109 62.27 -97.70 37.81
N CYS A 110 61.54 -98.12 36.77
CA CYS A 110 61.65 -99.48 36.23
C CYS A 110 63.04 -99.72 35.62
N SER A 111 63.65 -98.70 35.03
CA SER A 111 65.02 -98.76 34.52
C SER A 111 66.05 -98.81 35.65
N LEU A 112 65.82 -98.13 36.77
CA LEU A 112 66.64 -98.22 37.98
C LEU A 112 66.54 -99.63 38.60
N LEU A 113 65.34 -100.19 38.77
CA LEU A 113 65.13 -101.56 39.25
C LEU A 113 65.78 -102.60 38.32
N LYS A 114 65.70 -102.40 37.00
CA LYS A 114 66.38 -103.24 36.00
C LYS A 114 67.91 -103.14 36.12
N ASN A 115 68.44 -101.98 36.48
CA ASN A 115 69.87 -101.77 36.75
C ASN A 115 70.33 -102.28 38.12
N GLU A 116 69.43 -102.45 39.10
CA GLU A 116 69.74 -103.24 40.31
C GLU A 116 69.75 -104.75 39.99
N LEU A 117 68.80 -105.22 39.17
CA LEU A 117 68.73 -106.62 38.76
C LEU A 117 70.01 -107.08 38.01
N THR A 118 70.57 -106.23 37.15
CA THR A 118 71.85 -106.51 36.47
C THR A 118 73.06 -106.40 37.40
N LYS A 119 73.05 -105.50 38.40
CA LYS A 119 74.09 -105.45 39.45
C LYS A 119 74.08 -106.71 40.34
N ILE A 120 72.93 -107.32 40.58
CA ILE A 120 72.83 -108.62 41.27
C ILE A 120 73.43 -109.74 40.40
N HIS A 121 73.31 -109.65 39.07
CA HIS A 121 73.88 -110.63 38.13
C HIS A 121 75.40 -110.50 37.88
N GLN A 122 76.07 -109.44 38.36
CA GLN A 122 77.51 -109.22 38.16
C GLN A 122 78.35 -109.50 39.42
N LYS A 123 77.93 -110.47 40.24
CA LYS A 123 78.68 -110.97 41.41
C LYS A 123 78.62 -112.51 41.58
N SER A 124 78.92 -113.27 40.52
CA SER A 124 79.09 -114.73 40.62
C SER A 124 79.98 -115.33 39.52
N ASP A 125 81.24 -114.90 39.43
CA ASP A 125 82.27 -115.53 38.58
C ASP A 125 83.60 -115.69 39.34
N SER A 126 83.87 -116.87 39.88
CA SER A 126 85.22 -117.40 40.23
C SER A 126 85.13 -118.84 40.80
N TYR A 127 86.29 -119.53 40.80
CA TYR A 127 86.62 -120.88 41.30
C TYR A 127 86.30 -122.10 40.40
N GLN A 128 87.11 -123.17 40.36
CA GLN A 128 88.59 -123.28 40.34
C GLN A 128 88.99 -124.65 39.72
N ASP A 129 90.27 -124.83 39.39
CA ASP A 129 90.93 -125.98 38.74
C ASP A 129 91.20 -127.21 39.67
N HIS A 130 91.83 -128.26 39.10
CA HIS A 130 92.46 -129.47 39.70
C HIS A 130 91.55 -130.73 39.77
N SER A 131 92.03 -131.99 39.71
CA SER A 131 93.38 -132.62 39.61
C SER A 131 93.30 -134.05 39.03
N ALA A 132 94.43 -134.72 38.75
CA ALA A 132 94.50 -136.14 38.37
C ALA A 132 95.60 -136.92 39.14
N THR A 133 95.36 -138.18 39.52
CA THR A 133 96.37 -139.22 39.88
C THR A 133 95.80 -140.64 40.03
N GLU A 134 96.46 -141.62 39.41
CA GLU A 134 96.88 -142.96 39.91
C GLU A 134 95.92 -143.96 40.61
N ARG A 135 95.88 -145.22 40.07
CA ARG A 135 96.58 -146.38 40.69
C ARG A 135 96.63 -147.65 39.80
N GLU A 136 97.58 -148.54 40.09
CA GLU A 136 97.77 -149.88 39.50
C GLU A 136 97.55 -151.01 40.54
N GLU A 137 98.03 -152.24 40.24
CA GLU A 137 97.90 -153.54 40.95
C GLU A 137 96.63 -154.36 40.61
N GLU A 138 96.66 -155.70 40.45
CA GLU A 138 97.72 -156.68 40.77
C GLU A 138 98.02 -157.67 39.60
N ILE A 139 99.15 -158.40 39.70
CA ILE A 139 99.78 -159.24 38.69
C ILE A 139 99.26 -160.70 38.72
N SER A 140 99.01 -161.32 37.55
CA SER A 140 99.66 -162.60 37.15
C SER A 140 99.13 -163.23 35.84
N LYS A 141 99.83 -162.97 34.72
CA LYS A 141 100.36 -164.00 33.77
C LYS A 141 101.08 -163.36 32.57
N ASN A 142 102.32 -162.92 32.81
CA ASN A 142 103.21 -162.39 31.80
C ASN A 142 103.54 -163.41 30.69
N LYS A 143 102.90 -163.27 29.50
CA LYS A 143 103.53 -163.46 28.17
C LYS A 143 102.63 -163.25 26.95
N LEU A 144 101.30 -163.18 27.09
CA LEU A 144 100.37 -163.07 25.93
C LEU A 144 100.00 -161.62 25.54
N ILE A 145 100.20 -160.66 26.44
CA ILE A 145 99.68 -159.27 26.30
C ILE A 145 100.43 -158.44 25.24
N ASN A 146 101.65 -158.83 24.86
CA ASN A 146 102.54 -157.99 24.07
C ASN A 146 102.14 -157.84 22.57
N THR A 147 101.11 -158.56 22.11
CA THR A 147 100.66 -158.54 20.69
C THR A 147 99.36 -157.77 20.44
N ASP A 148 98.56 -157.47 21.49
CA ASP A 148 97.30 -156.73 21.32
C ASP A 148 97.46 -155.22 21.53
N LEU A 149 98.50 -154.77 22.26
CA LEU A 149 98.78 -153.36 22.49
C LEU A 149 99.12 -152.58 21.21
N GLU A 150 99.86 -153.19 20.27
CA GLU A 150 100.21 -152.56 18.99
C GLU A 150 98.97 -152.22 18.13
N LYS A 151 97.94 -153.09 18.15
CA LYS A 151 96.66 -152.82 17.46
C LYS A 151 95.90 -151.63 18.06
N SER A 152 95.91 -151.49 19.39
CA SER A 152 95.18 -150.43 20.07
C SER A 152 95.78 -149.04 19.75
N ILE A 153 97.12 -148.96 19.68
CA ILE A 153 97.84 -147.73 19.30
C ILE A 153 97.49 -147.30 17.86
N MET A 154 97.46 -148.24 16.92
CA MET A 154 97.05 -147.98 15.52
C MET A 154 95.63 -147.39 15.41
N ASN A 155 94.67 -147.91 16.19
CA ASN A 155 93.30 -147.39 16.21
C ASN A 155 93.22 -145.99 16.82
N LEU A 156 93.99 -145.69 17.87
CA LEU A 156 94.03 -144.35 18.46
C LEU A 156 94.70 -143.31 17.54
N GLN A 157 95.65 -143.72 16.70
CA GLN A 157 96.26 -142.84 15.69
C GLN A 157 95.26 -142.44 14.59
N THR A 158 94.43 -143.37 14.11
CA THR A 158 93.40 -143.05 13.10
C THR A 158 92.24 -142.23 13.68
N GLU A 159 91.84 -142.49 14.92
CA GLU A 159 90.85 -141.69 15.65
C GLU A 159 91.32 -140.23 15.86
N ASN A 160 92.57 -140.03 16.26
CA ASN A 160 93.13 -138.70 16.46
C ASN A 160 93.29 -137.92 15.13
N GLY A 161 93.67 -138.61 14.04
CA GLY A 161 93.68 -138.03 12.70
C GLY A 161 92.29 -137.57 12.23
N ARG A 162 91.24 -138.34 12.56
CA ARG A 162 89.84 -137.97 12.27
C ARG A 162 89.41 -136.72 13.03
N LEU A 163 89.76 -136.62 14.32
CA LEU A 163 89.45 -135.44 15.13
C LEU A 163 90.17 -134.17 14.63
N HIS A 164 91.42 -134.29 14.18
CA HIS A 164 92.16 -133.16 13.62
C HIS A 164 91.47 -132.55 12.38
N LEU A 165 91.00 -133.40 11.46
CA LEU A 165 90.23 -132.95 10.28
C LEU A 165 88.95 -132.21 10.67
N THR A 166 88.16 -132.73 11.62
CA THR A 166 86.93 -132.06 12.06
C THR A 166 87.19 -130.72 12.78
N CYS A 167 88.32 -130.59 13.49
CA CYS A 167 88.74 -129.31 14.06
C CYS A 167 89.14 -128.29 12.99
N GLU A 168 89.82 -128.72 11.91
CA GLU A 168 90.19 -127.84 10.80
C GLU A 168 88.95 -127.43 9.97
N GLU A 169 87.98 -128.32 9.75
CA GLU A 169 86.68 -128.01 9.14
C GLU A 169 85.89 -126.97 9.96
N LEU A 170 85.76 -127.16 11.28
CA LEU A 170 85.07 -126.21 12.17
C LEU A 170 85.77 -124.83 12.18
N LYS A 171 87.10 -124.81 12.12
CA LYS A 171 87.91 -123.58 12.01
C LYS A 171 87.66 -122.86 10.68
N GLN A 172 87.54 -123.59 9.57
CA GLN A 172 87.16 -123.00 8.28
C GLN A 172 85.72 -122.46 8.30
N GLN A 173 84.75 -123.21 8.85
CA GLN A 173 83.36 -122.75 8.98
C GLN A 173 83.26 -121.48 9.84
N LEU A 174 83.99 -121.40 10.96
CA LEU A 174 84.03 -120.22 11.82
C LEU A 174 84.71 -119.02 11.15
N GLN A 175 85.72 -119.25 10.30
CA GLN A 175 86.34 -118.20 9.48
C GLN A 175 85.38 -117.67 8.39
N ILE A 176 84.60 -118.55 7.75
CA ILE A 176 83.55 -118.17 6.79
C ILE A 176 82.48 -117.33 7.49
N ALA A 177 81.91 -117.82 8.60
CA ALA A 177 80.87 -117.13 9.36
C ALA A 177 81.32 -115.75 9.89
N ASN A 178 82.58 -115.60 10.30
CA ASN A 178 83.13 -114.29 10.66
C ASN A 178 83.26 -113.35 9.45
N SER A 179 83.59 -113.87 8.26
CA SER A 179 83.64 -113.07 7.03
C SER A 179 82.26 -112.60 6.57
N GLU A 180 81.22 -113.44 6.73
CA GLU A 180 79.83 -113.09 6.42
C GLU A 180 79.27 -112.08 7.42
N LYS A 181 79.53 -112.29 8.72
CA LYS A 181 79.23 -111.30 9.77
C LYS A 181 79.89 -109.95 9.49
N GLY A 182 81.11 -109.95 8.97
CA GLY A 182 81.82 -108.74 8.52
C GLY A 182 81.09 -108.01 7.39
N LYS A 183 80.70 -108.74 6.33
CA LYS A 183 79.92 -108.18 5.20
C LYS A 183 78.59 -107.57 5.67
N ILE A 184 77.83 -108.31 6.48
CA ILE A 184 76.54 -107.87 7.04
C ILE A 184 76.71 -106.63 7.94
N GLY A 185 77.88 -106.46 8.59
CA GLY A 185 78.25 -105.23 9.27
C GLY A 185 78.36 -104.05 8.32
N PHE A 186 79.23 -104.15 7.31
CA PHE A 186 79.43 -103.09 6.31
C PHE A 186 78.14 -102.74 5.54
N GLU A 187 77.30 -103.72 5.21
CA GLU A 187 76.00 -103.49 4.57
C GLU A 187 75.05 -102.68 5.46
N LYS A 188 75.01 -102.98 6.77
CA LYS A 188 74.21 -102.22 7.75
C LYS A 188 74.73 -100.82 7.97
N ASP A 189 76.06 -100.65 8.10
CA ASP A 189 76.67 -99.33 8.28
C ASP A 189 76.43 -98.45 7.05
N THR A 190 76.54 -99.02 5.84
CA THR A 190 76.24 -98.33 4.57
C THR A 190 74.77 -97.92 4.49
N MET A 191 73.84 -98.81 4.86
CA MET A 191 72.41 -98.51 4.91
C MET A 191 72.08 -97.43 5.96
N LEU A 192 72.77 -97.44 7.10
CA LEU A 192 72.55 -96.50 8.19
C LEU A 192 73.05 -95.09 7.84
N GLU A 193 74.19 -94.95 7.13
CA GLU A 193 74.62 -93.66 6.58
C GLU A 193 73.72 -93.17 5.44
N ALA A 194 73.20 -94.06 4.59
CA ALA A 194 72.22 -93.69 3.57
C ALA A 194 70.94 -93.12 4.21
N LEU A 195 70.39 -93.79 5.23
CA LEU A 195 69.21 -93.33 5.98
C LEU A 195 69.47 -92.03 6.77
N LYS A 196 70.68 -91.81 7.30
CA LYS A 196 71.08 -90.52 7.89
C LYS A 196 71.06 -89.39 6.86
N LEU A 197 71.59 -89.64 5.66
CA LEU A 197 71.67 -88.64 4.60
C LEU A 197 70.30 -88.30 4.02
N GLU A 198 69.44 -89.31 3.85
CA GLU A 198 68.03 -89.16 3.47
C GLU A 198 67.24 -88.39 4.54
N LYS A 199 67.34 -88.78 5.82
CA LYS A 199 66.75 -88.03 6.95
C LYS A 199 67.21 -86.57 6.93
N GLY A 200 68.51 -86.33 6.85
CA GLY A 200 69.10 -85.00 6.80
C GLY A 200 68.77 -84.22 5.52
N GLN A 201 68.16 -84.84 4.51
CA GLN A 201 67.55 -84.16 3.36
C GLN A 201 66.09 -83.83 3.61
N LEU A 202 65.29 -84.78 4.11
CA LEU A 202 63.89 -84.55 4.48
C LEU A 202 63.75 -83.44 5.54
N GLU A 203 64.67 -83.36 6.51
CA GLU A 203 64.71 -82.27 7.50
C GLU A 203 65.00 -80.89 6.85
N ARG A 204 65.83 -80.84 5.80
CA ARG A 204 66.10 -79.60 5.03
C ARG A 204 64.92 -79.20 4.16
N GLU A 205 64.27 -80.16 3.52
CA GLU A 205 63.08 -79.92 2.69
C GLU A 205 61.91 -79.47 3.55
N LEU A 206 61.67 -80.11 4.71
CA LEU A 206 60.67 -79.70 5.69
C LEU A 206 60.88 -78.24 6.15
N ASN A 207 62.10 -77.89 6.60
CA ASN A 207 62.44 -76.50 6.99
C ASN A 207 62.18 -75.50 5.84
N GLN A 208 62.41 -75.89 4.58
CA GLN A 208 62.13 -75.03 3.42
C GLN A 208 60.62 -74.89 3.16
N TYR A 209 59.82 -75.93 3.37
CA TYR A 209 58.36 -75.86 3.29
C TYR A 209 57.74 -75.05 4.43
N GLU A 210 58.19 -75.26 5.67
CA GLU A 210 57.76 -74.48 6.84
C GLU A 210 58.06 -72.99 6.65
N LYS A 211 59.28 -72.64 6.21
CA LYS A 211 59.64 -71.25 5.91
C LYS A 211 58.77 -70.65 4.81
N ARG A 212 58.50 -71.36 3.71
CA ARG A 212 57.58 -70.90 2.64
C ARG A 212 56.17 -70.70 3.16
N LEU A 213 55.67 -71.60 4.00
CA LEU A 213 54.34 -71.52 4.59
C LEU A 213 54.21 -70.32 5.53
N LEU A 214 55.24 -70.04 6.33
CA LEU A 214 55.30 -68.89 7.24
C LEU A 214 55.40 -67.57 6.44
N GLU A 215 56.23 -67.50 5.41
CA GLU A 215 56.29 -66.37 4.46
C GLU A 215 54.95 -66.15 3.72
N GLN A 216 54.20 -67.21 3.44
CA GLN A 216 52.88 -67.13 2.79
C GLN A 216 51.78 -66.71 3.77
N ALA A 217 51.80 -67.23 5.01
CA ALA A 217 50.89 -66.82 6.07
C ALA A 217 51.03 -65.33 6.38
N HIS A 218 52.26 -64.83 6.52
CA HIS A 218 52.51 -63.42 6.80
C HIS A 218 52.10 -62.50 5.63
N LYS A 219 52.21 -62.96 4.37
CA LYS A 219 51.64 -62.25 3.21
C LYS A 219 50.12 -62.17 3.24
N TYR A 220 49.43 -63.25 3.65
CA TYR A 220 47.97 -63.21 3.82
C TYR A 220 47.56 -62.31 4.99
N GLU A 221 48.30 -62.34 6.10
CA GLU A 221 48.12 -61.46 7.27
C GLU A 221 48.24 -59.98 6.87
N GLN A 222 49.33 -59.61 6.17
CA GLN A 222 49.51 -58.28 5.59
C GLN A 222 48.39 -57.90 4.61
N THR A 223 47.97 -58.83 3.72
CA THR A 223 46.87 -58.57 2.77
C THR A 223 45.54 -58.32 3.51
N ILE A 224 45.27 -59.04 4.60
CA ILE A 224 44.08 -58.84 5.44
C ILE A 224 44.13 -57.50 6.17
N GLU A 225 45.30 -57.10 6.69
CA GLU A 225 45.50 -55.79 7.31
C GLU A 225 45.32 -54.64 6.29
N GLU A 226 45.93 -54.74 5.11
CA GLU A 226 45.79 -53.76 4.01
C GLU A 226 44.31 -53.64 3.57
N LEU A 227 43.60 -54.75 3.38
CA LEU A 227 42.18 -54.76 3.04
C LEU A 227 41.29 -54.21 4.17
N SER A 228 41.62 -54.48 5.43
CA SER A 228 40.90 -53.92 6.58
C SER A 228 41.13 -52.42 6.70
N ASN A 229 42.34 -51.94 6.45
CA ASN A 229 42.67 -50.52 6.47
C ASN A 229 42.02 -49.76 5.31
N ALA A 230 42.00 -50.33 4.10
CA ALA A 230 41.24 -49.78 2.97
C ALA A 230 39.74 -49.66 3.31
N ARG A 231 39.13 -50.75 3.82
CA ARG A 231 37.72 -50.76 4.24
C ARG A 231 37.41 -49.71 5.32
N ASN A 232 38.32 -49.51 6.28
CA ASN A 232 38.14 -48.52 7.35
C ASN A 232 38.29 -47.07 6.83
N MET A 233 39.11 -46.83 5.81
CA MET A 233 39.17 -45.54 5.12
C MET A 233 37.90 -45.28 4.32
N ASP A 234 37.40 -46.28 3.56
CA ASP A 234 36.16 -46.16 2.79
C ASP A 234 34.93 -45.88 3.66
N THR A 235 34.79 -46.56 4.82
CA THR A 235 33.69 -46.26 5.76
C THR A 235 33.81 -44.89 6.39
N THR A 236 35.03 -44.43 6.71
CA THR A 236 35.26 -43.09 7.26
C THR A 236 34.97 -41.99 6.23
N ALA A 237 35.39 -42.19 4.97
CA ALA A 237 35.09 -41.28 3.87
C ALA A 237 33.59 -41.23 3.54
N LEU A 238 32.91 -42.38 3.54
CA LEU A 238 31.47 -42.47 3.33
C LEU A 238 30.69 -41.77 4.46
N GLN A 239 31.12 -41.91 5.72
CA GLN A 239 30.49 -41.21 6.84
C GLN A 239 30.74 -39.69 6.78
N TYR A 240 31.94 -39.24 6.41
CA TYR A 240 32.23 -37.82 6.22
C TYR A 240 31.37 -37.20 5.11
N GLU A 241 31.22 -37.88 3.96
CA GLU A 241 30.32 -37.42 2.90
C GLU A 241 28.83 -37.52 3.30
N HIS A 242 28.43 -38.47 4.16
CA HIS A 242 27.09 -38.51 4.72
C HIS A 242 26.81 -37.32 5.65
N GLU A 243 27.72 -37.01 6.59
CA GLU A 243 27.59 -35.84 7.48
C GLU A 243 27.59 -34.53 6.68
N ARG A 244 28.42 -34.45 5.62
CA ARG A 244 28.45 -33.33 4.67
C ARG A 244 27.15 -33.19 3.87
N LEU A 245 26.56 -34.30 3.41
CA LEU A 245 25.27 -34.30 2.72
C LEU A 245 24.10 -33.93 3.64
N VAL A 246 24.07 -34.44 4.87
CA VAL A 246 23.07 -34.06 5.88
C VAL A 246 23.16 -32.57 6.19
N LYS A 247 24.38 -32.03 6.36
CA LYS A 247 24.56 -30.59 6.59
C LYS A 247 24.13 -29.75 5.38
N LEU A 248 24.49 -30.17 4.15
CA LEU A 248 24.04 -29.50 2.93
C LEU A 248 22.51 -29.55 2.75
N SER A 249 21.84 -30.63 3.19
CA SER A 249 20.38 -30.72 3.23
C SER A 249 19.79 -29.72 4.21
N GLN A 250 20.35 -29.61 5.43
CA GLN A 250 19.92 -28.64 6.44
C GLN A 250 20.13 -27.20 5.96
N ASP A 251 21.30 -26.87 5.41
CA ASP A 251 21.59 -25.56 4.84
C ASP A 251 20.58 -25.20 3.73
N LYS A 252 20.19 -26.18 2.89
CA LYS A 252 19.15 -26.01 1.86
C LYS A 252 17.72 -25.96 2.40
N GLU A 253 17.41 -26.64 3.49
CA GLU A 253 16.12 -26.54 4.18
C GLU A 253 15.94 -25.15 4.81
N PHE A 254 17.00 -24.55 5.37
CA PHE A 254 17.01 -23.15 5.81
C PHE A 254 16.83 -22.18 4.64
N GLU A 255 17.57 -22.36 3.53
CA GLU A 255 17.43 -21.54 2.33
C GLU A 255 16.00 -21.61 1.73
N ILE A 256 15.38 -22.80 1.73
CA ILE A 256 13.99 -22.98 1.32
C ILE A 256 13.00 -22.32 2.30
N ALA A 257 13.29 -22.32 3.61
CA ALA A 257 12.47 -21.65 4.61
C ALA A 257 12.52 -20.12 4.47
N ASP A 258 13.71 -19.55 4.28
CA ASP A 258 13.88 -18.11 4.04
C ASP A 258 13.28 -17.68 2.69
N LEU A 259 13.43 -18.48 1.63
CA LEU A 259 12.77 -18.21 0.34
C LEU A 259 11.24 -18.25 0.45
N LYS A 260 10.67 -19.21 1.20
CA LYS A 260 9.21 -19.23 1.49
C LYS A 260 8.77 -18.00 2.27
N ARG A 261 9.48 -17.65 3.34
CA ARG A 261 9.22 -16.43 4.14
C ARG A 261 9.26 -15.17 3.27
N ASN A 262 10.18 -15.09 2.33
CA ASN A 262 10.28 -13.96 1.40
C ASN A 262 9.13 -13.94 0.38
N ILE A 263 8.64 -15.10 -0.08
CA ILE A 263 7.44 -15.20 -0.92
C ILE A 263 6.19 -14.78 -0.12
N GLU A 264 6.01 -15.30 1.09
CA GLU A 264 4.91 -14.92 2.00
C GLU A 264 4.90 -13.42 2.30
N GLN A 265 6.08 -12.80 2.49
CA GLN A 265 6.21 -11.35 2.62
C GLN A 265 5.81 -10.61 1.34
N MET A 266 6.30 -11.03 0.16
CA MET A 266 5.92 -10.41 -1.12
C MET A 266 4.41 -10.57 -1.43
N GLU A 267 3.78 -11.66 -1.01
CA GLU A 267 2.33 -11.86 -1.13
C GLU A 267 1.55 -10.89 -0.23
N MET A 268 2.01 -10.65 1.01
CA MET A 268 1.44 -9.61 1.88
C MET A 268 1.66 -8.20 1.32
N ASP A 269 2.89 -7.85 0.92
CA ASP A 269 3.24 -6.54 0.36
C ASP A 269 2.42 -6.24 -0.92
N HIS A 270 2.19 -7.27 -1.75
CA HIS A 270 1.34 -7.18 -2.94
C HIS A 270 -0.14 -6.97 -2.59
N GLU A 271 -0.67 -7.67 -1.58
CA GLU A 271 -2.06 -7.49 -1.16
C GLU A 271 -2.29 -6.14 -0.48
N GLU A 272 -1.37 -5.65 0.36
CA GLU A 272 -1.40 -4.27 0.89
C GLU A 272 -1.34 -3.24 -0.25
N THR A 273 -0.48 -3.44 -1.26
CA THR A 273 -0.41 -2.59 -2.44
C THR A 273 -1.73 -2.60 -3.23
N LYS A 274 -2.41 -3.75 -3.30
CA LYS A 274 -3.71 -3.92 -3.96
C LYS A 274 -4.87 -3.28 -3.17
N GLU A 275 -4.87 -3.34 -1.83
CA GLU A 275 -5.80 -2.57 -1.00
C GLU A 275 -5.54 -1.05 -1.11
N MET A 276 -4.28 -0.63 -1.15
CA MET A 276 -3.91 0.78 -1.36
C MET A 276 -4.36 1.29 -2.73
N LEU A 277 -4.12 0.52 -3.81
CA LEU A 277 -4.54 0.88 -5.16
C LEU A 277 -6.06 0.90 -5.33
N THR A 278 -6.79 -0.06 -4.75
CA THR A 278 -8.27 -0.07 -4.81
C THR A 278 -8.88 1.07 -3.98
N THR A 279 -8.29 1.41 -2.82
CA THR A 279 -8.68 2.58 -2.03
C THR A 279 -8.40 3.89 -2.78
N SER A 280 -7.22 4.00 -3.42
CA SER A 280 -6.86 5.16 -4.25
C SER A 280 -7.77 5.31 -5.47
N LEU A 281 -8.13 4.21 -6.14
CA LEU A 281 -9.08 4.18 -7.25
C LEU A 281 -10.49 4.62 -6.81
N ALA A 282 -10.94 4.19 -5.63
CA ALA A 282 -12.20 4.64 -5.05
C ALA A 282 -12.19 6.15 -4.75
N GLY A 283 -11.10 6.67 -4.16
CA GLY A 283 -10.90 8.11 -3.95
C GLY A 283 -10.85 8.91 -5.25
N GLN A 284 -10.15 8.41 -6.28
CA GLN A 284 -10.10 9.02 -7.60
C GLN A 284 -11.48 9.05 -8.29
N LYS A 285 -12.29 8.00 -8.11
CA LYS A 285 -13.68 7.97 -8.58
C LYS A 285 -14.54 9.03 -7.87
N GLN A 286 -14.47 9.12 -6.54
CA GLN A 286 -15.18 10.15 -5.77
C GLN A 286 -14.76 11.57 -6.19
N LEU A 287 -13.46 11.81 -6.40
CA LEU A 287 -12.94 13.08 -6.91
C LEU A 287 -13.47 13.39 -8.33
N THR A 288 -13.56 12.38 -9.19
CA THR A 288 -14.12 12.52 -10.55
C THR A 288 -15.62 12.85 -10.52
N GLU A 289 -16.37 12.26 -9.60
CA GLU A 289 -17.80 12.56 -9.39
C GLU A 289 -17.99 13.98 -8.81
N LEU A 290 -17.14 14.40 -7.87
CA LEU A 290 -17.12 15.76 -7.32
C LEU A 290 -16.75 16.81 -8.39
N ILE A 291 -15.77 16.53 -9.27
CA ILE A 291 -15.39 17.42 -10.38
C ILE A 291 -16.61 17.63 -11.30
N LYS A 292 -17.31 16.57 -11.69
CA LYS A 292 -18.54 16.67 -12.51
C LYS A 292 -19.64 17.48 -11.84
N GLU A 293 -19.81 17.34 -10.52
CA GLU A 293 -20.74 18.18 -9.75
C GLU A 293 -20.34 19.67 -9.82
N LYS A 294 -19.04 19.99 -9.69
CA LYS A 294 -18.54 21.36 -9.79
C LYS A 294 -18.59 21.91 -11.22
N GLU A 295 -18.39 21.11 -12.24
CA GLU A 295 -18.60 21.48 -13.65
C GLU A 295 -20.06 21.89 -13.89
N VAL A 296 -21.03 21.08 -13.43
CA VAL A 296 -22.47 21.41 -13.50
C VAL A 296 -22.82 22.66 -12.69
N PHE A 297 -22.16 22.90 -11.56
CA PHE A 297 -22.35 24.12 -10.76
C PHE A 297 -21.75 25.37 -11.45
N VAL A 298 -20.57 25.25 -12.05
CA VAL A 298 -19.93 26.31 -12.84
C VAL A 298 -20.79 26.66 -14.06
N GLU A 299 -21.38 25.68 -14.74
CA GLU A 299 -22.25 25.94 -15.89
C GLU A 299 -23.53 26.70 -15.48
N LYS A 300 -24.13 26.35 -14.32
CA LYS A 300 -25.24 27.12 -13.73
C LYS A 300 -24.82 28.56 -13.39
N ILE A 301 -23.58 28.78 -12.93
CA ILE A 301 -23.05 30.13 -12.71
C ILE A 301 -22.90 30.88 -14.04
N LYS A 302 -22.35 30.27 -15.09
CA LYS A 302 -22.23 30.92 -16.42
C LYS A 302 -23.59 31.35 -16.96
N ILE A 303 -24.60 30.47 -16.89
CA ILE A 303 -25.97 30.78 -17.29
C ILE A 303 -26.49 31.99 -16.50
N ARG A 304 -26.29 32.02 -15.19
CA ARG A 304 -26.74 33.14 -14.34
C ARG A 304 -25.96 34.44 -14.57
N VAL A 305 -24.68 34.37 -14.96
CA VAL A 305 -23.90 35.54 -15.38
C VAL A 305 -24.47 36.10 -16.70
N PHE A 306 -24.72 35.24 -17.69
CA PHE A 306 -25.31 35.64 -18.97
C PHE A 306 -26.71 36.27 -18.82
N GLU A 307 -27.56 35.70 -17.95
CA GLU A 307 -28.86 36.29 -17.58
C GLU A 307 -28.73 37.71 -16.97
N LEU A 308 -27.67 37.97 -16.18
CA LEU A 308 -27.43 39.26 -15.54
C LEU A 308 -26.77 40.26 -16.50
N GLU A 309 -25.90 39.82 -17.40
CA GLU A 309 -25.36 40.63 -18.50
C GLU A 309 -26.48 41.10 -19.42
N GLN A 310 -27.40 40.21 -19.81
CA GLN A 310 -28.57 40.56 -20.62
C GLN A 310 -29.49 41.57 -19.91
N GLN A 311 -29.77 41.39 -18.61
CA GLN A 311 -30.55 42.36 -17.82
C GLN A 311 -29.85 43.73 -17.69
N TYR A 312 -28.52 43.76 -17.69
CA TYR A 312 -27.74 44.99 -17.64
C TYR A 312 -27.76 45.74 -18.98
N ASP A 313 -27.67 45.02 -20.10
CA ASP A 313 -27.82 45.60 -21.45
C ASP A 313 -29.26 46.12 -21.69
N ASP A 314 -30.29 45.38 -21.26
CA ASP A 314 -31.69 45.85 -21.25
C ASP A 314 -31.84 47.14 -20.43
N TYR A 315 -31.16 47.24 -19.28
CA TYR A 315 -31.18 48.46 -18.46
C TYR A 315 -30.48 49.63 -19.18
N ILE A 316 -29.35 49.40 -19.84
CA ILE A 316 -28.64 50.39 -20.66
C ILE A 316 -29.52 50.87 -21.83
N GLU A 317 -30.22 49.98 -22.53
CA GLU A 317 -31.11 50.37 -23.63
C GLU A 317 -32.30 51.20 -23.13
N ASN A 318 -32.87 50.84 -21.97
CA ASN A 318 -33.93 51.61 -21.31
C ASN A 318 -33.44 53.01 -20.87
N VAL A 319 -32.22 53.13 -20.32
CA VAL A 319 -31.63 54.45 -19.98
C VAL A 319 -31.45 55.32 -21.22
N LYS A 320 -30.88 54.78 -22.31
CA LYS A 320 -30.76 55.49 -23.60
C LYS A 320 -32.11 55.94 -24.15
N ARG A 321 -33.15 55.11 -24.00
CA ARG A 321 -34.52 55.41 -24.43
C ARG A 321 -35.16 56.52 -23.59
N ILE A 322 -34.94 56.55 -22.28
CA ILE A 322 -35.36 57.64 -21.38
C ILE A 322 -34.63 58.94 -21.72
N GLU A 323 -33.33 58.88 -22.01
CA GLU A 323 -32.51 60.04 -22.36
C GLU A 323 -32.93 60.67 -23.70
N GLY A 324 -33.24 59.85 -24.72
CA GLY A 324 -33.84 60.31 -25.97
C GLY A 324 -35.26 60.90 -25.80
N LEU A 325 -36.08 60.36 -24.90
CA LEU A 325 -37.39 60.95 -24.56
C LEU A 325 -37.24 62.31 -23.86
N LYS A 326 -36.24 62.46 -22.99
CA LYS A 326 -35.91 63.73 -22.33
C LYS A 326 -35.45 64.78 -23.34
N GLN A 327 -34.61 64.43 -24.30
CA GLN A 327 -34.18 65.34 -25.37
C GLN A 327 -35.38 65.81 -26.22
N ASN A 328 -36.24 64.88 -26.65
CA ASN A 328 -37.47 65.22 -27.38
C ASN A 328 -38.38 66.18 -26.59
N LEU A 329 -38.47 66.03 -25.26
CA LEU A 329 -39.25 66.92 -24.41
C LEU A 329 -38.62 68.31 -24.33
N GLU A 330 -37.30 68.41 -24.19
CA GLU A 330 -36.56 69.69 -24.19
C GLU A 330 -36.67 70.43 -25.53
N GLU A 331 -36.67 69.70 -26.66
CA GLU A 331 -36.90 70.26 -28.00
C GLU A 331 -38.35 70.74 -28.18
N ARG A 332 -39.33 70.00 -27.64
CA ARG A 332 -40.74 70.45 -27.60
C ARG A 332 -40.95 71.66 -26.69
N GLU A 333 -40.20 71.78 -25.59
CA GLU A 333 -40.27 72.94 -24.68
C GLU A 333 -39.63 74.19 -25.29
N LYS A 334 -38.55 74.04 -26.07
CA LYS A 334 -37.98 75.11 -26.91
C LYS A 334 -38.96 75.54 -28.00
N SER A 335 -39.58 74.59 -28.71
CA SER A 335 -40.63 74.88 -29.72
C SER A 335 -41.85 75.58 -29.11
N LEU A 336 -42.31 75.16 -27.92
CA LEU A 336 -43.37 75.83 -27.17
C LEU A 336 -42.98 77.25 -26.75
N SER A 337 -41.71 77.49 -26.44
CA SER A 337 -41.20 78.82 -26.08
C SER A 337 -41.17 79.75 -27.29
N ALA A 338 -40.71 79.27 -28.45
CA ALA A 338 -40.79 79.99 -29.71
C ALA A 338 -42.24 80.33 -30.10
N MET A 339 -43.17 79.37 -29.99
CA MET A 339 -44.61 79.64 -30.23
C MET A 339 -45.22 80.64 -29.24
N LYS A 340 -44.72 80.72 -28.00
CA LYS A 340 -45.15 81.75 -27.02
C LYS A 340 -44.62 83.14 -27.40
N GLU A 341 -43.40 83.23 -27.90
CA GLU A 341 -42.80 84.46 -28.42
C GLU A 341 -43.54 84.94 -29.68
N GLU A 342 -43.80 84.03 -30.63
CA GLU A 342 -44.66 84.28 -31.80
C GLU A 342 -46.09 84.70 -31.40
N THR A 343 -46.71 84.04 -30.41
CA THR A 343 -48.02 84.44 -29.87
C THR A 343 -47.96 85.83 -29.22
N SER A 344 -46.83 86.23 -28.63
CA SER A 344 -46.63 87.59 -28.11
C SER A 344 -46.53 88.60 -29.24
N HIS A 345 -45.75 88.32 -30.29
CA HIS A 345 -45.63 89.20 -31.46
C HIS A 345 -46.94 89.31 -32.25
N LEU A 346 -47.67 88.21 -32.47
CA LEU A 346 -49.01 88.24 -33.09
C LEU A 346 -50.01 89.01 -32.22
N LYS A 347 -49.85 89.05 -30.90
CA LYS A 347 -50.66 89.87 -30.00
C LYS A 347 -50.28 91.35 -30.06
N GLU A 348 -48.99 91.68 -30.10
CA GLU A 348 -48.49 93.04 -30.34
C GLU A 348 -48.93 93.56 -31.73
N GLU A 349 -48.93 92.70 -32.74
CA GLU A 349 -49.41 93.00 -34.08
C GLU A 349 -50.94 93.17 -34.10
N ASN A 350 -51.70 92.34 -33.37
CA ASN A 350 -53.15 92.54 -33.23
C ASN A 350 -53.51 93.86 -32.51
N GLU A 351 -52.77 94.28 -31.49
CA GLU A 351 -52.97 95.60 -30.87
C GLU A 351 -52.53 96.74 -31.82
N ARG A 352 -51.42 96.58 -32.58
CA ARG A 352 -51.05 97.53 -33.65
C ARG A 352 -52.10 97.61 -34.77
N LEU A 353 -52.73 96.50 -35.12
CA LEU A 353 -53.81 96.44 -36.13
C LEU A 353 -55.10 97.07 -35.60
N LYS A 354 -55.41 96.96 -34.30
CA LYS A 354 -56.46 97.80 -33.66
C LYS A 354 -56.10 99.28 -33.70
N GLU A 355 -54.87 99.65 -33.38
CA GLU A 355 -54.42 101.05 -33.47
C GLU A 355 -54.51 101.56 -34.93
N GLN A 356 -54.16 100.74 -35.92
CA GLN A 356 -54.34 101.08 -37.33
C GLN A 356 -55.82 101.15 -37.75
N GLN A 357 -56.69 100.28 -37.26
CA GLN A 357 -58.15 100.35 -37.49
C GLN A 357 -58.78 101.63 -36.92
N SER A 358 -58.11 102.36 -36.01
CA SER A 358 -58.56 103.69 -35.56
C SER A 358 -58.38 104.80 -36.62
N ARG A 359 -57.78 104.50 -37.78
CA ARG A 359 -57.66 105.40 -38.95
C ARG A 359 -58.25 104.79 -40.21
N SER A 360 -58.93 105.61 -41.01
CA SER A 360 -59.84 105.14 -42.07
C SER A 360 -59.27 105.31 -43.49
N LEU A 361 -59.34 104.21 -44.27
CA LEU A 361 -59.35 104.15 -45.76
C LEU A 361 -58.06 104.59 -46.52
N PRO A 362 -57.91 104.23 -47.83
CA PRO A 362 -58.67 103.25 -48.63
C PRO A 362 -57.83 102.23 -49.44
N LEU A 363 -58.49 101.10 -49.75
CA LEU A 363 -58.46 100.31 -51.00
C LEU A 363 -57.28 100.46 -51.99
N ALA A 364 -56.56 99.35 -52.21
CA ALA A 364 -55.86 99.07 -53.48
C ALA A 364 -55.65 97.56 -53.71
N GLU A 365 -56.50 96.94 -54.55
CA GLU A 365 -56.02 95.86 -55.42
C GLU A 365 -55.07 96.51 -56.46
N PRO A 366 -53.98 95.83 -56.86
CA PRO A 366 -54.12 94.60 -57.65
C PRO A 366 -53.12 93.48 -57.31
N LYS A 367 -53.37 92.29 -57.86
CA LYS A 367 -52.52 91.60 -58.86
C LYS A 367 -52.87 90.11 -58.92
N THR A 368 -53.68 89.73 -59.91
CA THR A 368 -53.96 88.31 -60.19
C THR A 368 -52.69 87.50 -60.50
N LEU A 369 -51.61 88.15 -60.95
CA LEU A 369 -50.33 87.49 -61.25
C LEU A 369 -49.48 87.19 -60.00
N ASP A 370 -49.43 88.10 -59.02
CA ASP A 370 -48.77 87.81 -57.74
C ASP A 370 -49.56 86.69 -57.03
N ILE A 371 -50.90 86.77 -57.02
CA ILE A 371 -51.77 85.70 -56.49
C ILE A 371 -51.53 84.36 -57.20
N ILE A 372 -51.38 84.31 -58.53
CA ILE A 372 -51.06 83.07 -59.24
C ILE A 372 -49.66 82.56 -58.86
N THR A 373 -48.68 83.44 -58.71
CA THR A 373 -47.31 83.05 -58.35
C THR A 373 -47.23 82.56 -56.90
N GLU A 374 -47.96 83.19 -55.99
CA GLU A 374 -48.15 82.76 -54.60
C GLU A 374 -48.91 81.42 -54.54
N LEU A 375 -49.97 81.23 -55.34
CA LEU A 375 -50.67 79.94 -55.44
C LEU A 375 -49.82 78.83 -56.06
N GLU A 376 -48.91 79.11 -57.01
CA GLU A 376 -47.97 78.12 -57.54
C GLU A 376 -46.86 77.77 -56.52
N ALA A 377 -46.38 78.76 -55.76
CA ALA A 377 -45.50 78.55 -54.63
C ALA A 377 -46.19 77.79 -53.48
N GLU A 378 -47.47 78.07 -53.22
CA GLU A 378 -48.29 77.37 -52.22
C GLU A 378 -48.59 75.94 -52.69
N ILE A 379 -48.95 75.71 -53.96
CA ILE A 379 -49.15 74.36 -54.52
C ILE A 379 -47.86 73.53 -54.42
N THR A 380 -46.69 74.12 -54.67
CA THR A 380 -45.41 73.40 -54.53
C THR A 380 -45.04 73.15 -53.07
N GLN A 381 -45.25 74.11 -52.17
CA GLN A 381 -45.09 73.90 -50.72
C GLN A 381 -46.08 72.87 -50.16
N LEU A 382 -47.35 72.92 -50.54
CA LEU A 382 -48.39 71.95 -50.20
C LEU A 382 -48.07 70.57 -50.79
N THR A 383 -47.43 70.48 -51.96
CA THR A 383 -46.97 69.20 -52.52
C THR A 383 -45.81 68.62 -51.71
N ILE A 384 -44.85 69.45 -51.29
CA ILE A 384 -43.76 69.02 -50.40
C ILE A 384 -44.32 68.60 -49.03
N LEU A 385 -45.18 69.41 -48.43
CA LEU A 385 -45.84 69.14 -47.14
C LEU A 385 -46.71 67.88 -47.21
N LYS A 386 -47.47 67.69 -48.30
CA LYS A 386 -48.22 66.47 -48.57
C LYS A 386 -47.28 65.25 -48.61
N ASN A 387 -46.17 65.33 -49.34
CA ASN A 387 -45.23 64.22 -49.44
C ASN A 387 -44.59 63.89 -48.07
N SER A 388 -44.20 64.91 -47.28
CA SER A 388 -43.70 64.69 -45.91
C SER A 388 -44.77 64.13 -44.97
N LEU A 389 -46.04 64.54 -45.11
CA LEU A 389 -47.15 63.97 -44.36
C LEU A 389 -47.47 62.54 -44.82
N GLU A 390 -47.33 62.20 -46.10
CA GLU A 390 -47.47 60.81 -46.58
C GLU A 390 -46.34 59.91 -46.05
N GLU A 391 -45.11 60.41 -45.94
CA GLU A 391 -44.01 59.68 -45.28
C GLU A 391 -44.18 59.61 -43.74
N GLU A 392 -44.66 60.68 -43.09
CA GLU A 392 -44.97 60.68 -41.66
C GLU A 392 -46.14 59.74 -41.34
N ILE A 393 -47.19 59.70 -42.15
CA ILE A 393 -48.30 58.73 -42.04
C ILE A 393 -47.77 57.31 -42.23
N LYS A 394 -46.85 57.08 -43.17
CA LYS A 394 -46.24 55.77 -43.41
C LYS A 394 -45.33 55.33 -42.25
N LEU A 395 -44.57 56.25 -41.67
CA LEU A 395 -43.75 56.02 -40.47
C LEU A 395 -44.64 55.74 -39.25
N ASN A 396 -45.61 56.60 -38.97
CA ASN A 396 -46.57 56.43 -37.88
C ASN A 396 -47.39 55.14 -38.03
N LYS A 397 -47.77 54.75 -39.26
CA LYS A 397 -48.42 53.45 -39.52
C LYS A 397 -47.50 52.28 -39.16
N LYS A 398 -46.22 52.32 -39.56
CA LYS A 398 -45.25 51.29 -39.15
C LYS A 398 -45.05 51.28 -37.64
N THR A 399 -44.87 52.44 -36.99
CA THR A 399 -44.71 52.53 -35.54
C THR A 399 -45.96 52.05 -34.80
N PHE A 400 -47.16 52.29 -35.33
CA PHE A 400 -48.41 51.73 -34.82
C PHE A 400 -48.45 50.21 -35.00
N GLU A 401 -48.05 49.67 -36.15
CA GLU A 401 -47.96 48.22 -36.39
C GLU A 401 -46.95 47.54 -35.45
N ASP A 402 -45.75 48.13 -35.27
CA ASP A 402 -44.73 47.68 -34.31
C ASP A 402 -45.23 47.75 -32.85
N GLN A 403 -45.97 48.80 -32.49
CA GLN A 403 -46.60 48.94 -31.17
C GLN A 403 -47.74 47.94 -30.95
N ASN A 404 -48.54 47.66 -31.98
CA ASN A 404 -49.67 46.73 -31.91
C ASN A 404 -49.16 45.28 -31.79
N LEU A 405 -48.04 44.95 -32.46
CA LEU A 405 -47.33 43.67 -32.29
C LEU A 405 -46.82 43.51 -30.84
N LYS A 406 -46.17 44.56 -30.29
CA LYS A 406 -45.73 44.56 -28.88
C LYS A 406 -46.89 44.51 -27.89
N MET A 407 -48.03 45.13 -28.21
CA MET A 407 -49.24 45.07 -27.40
C MET A 407 -49.86 43.66 -27.40
N ALA A 408 -49.88 42.99 -28.56
CA ALA A 408 -50.32 41.60 -28.68
C ALA A 408 -49.39 40.63 -27.92
N GLN A 409 -48.07 40.80 -28.03
CA GLN A 409 -47.09 40.05 -27.23
C GLN A 409 -47.29 40.27 -25.73
N LEU A 410 -47.46 41.53 -25.29
CA LEU A 410 -47.72 41.85 -23.89
C LEU A 410 -49.06 41.28 -23.41
N GLN A 411 -50.11 41.30 -24.25
CA GLN A 411 -51.38 40.63 -23.94
C GLN A 411 -51.23 39.12 -23.80
N GLN A 412 -50.42 38.48 -24.66
CA GLN A 412 -50.12 37.04 -24.55
C GLN A 412 -49.40 36.75 -23.23
N SER A 413 -48.30 37.44 -22.92
CA SER A 413 -47.56 37.21 -21.67
C SER A 413 -48.40 37.53 -20.42
N LEU A 414 -49.30 38.52 -20.48
CA LEU A 414 -50.22 38.85 -19.39
C LEU A 414 -51.35 37.80 -19.29
N GLN A 415 -51.79 37.19 -20.39
CA GLN A 415 -52.71 36.05 -20.39
C GLN A 415 -52.06 34.76 -19.88
N GLU A 416 -50.79 34.52 -20.20
CA GLU A 416 -49.99 33.40 -19.68
C GLU A 416 -49.73 33.55 -18.18
N TYR A 417 -49.25 34.73 -17.74
CA TYR A 417 -49.11 35.06 -16.31
C TYR A 417 -50.45 34.99 -15.56
N LYS A 418 -51.55 35.41 -16.20
CA LYS A 418 -52.90 35.25 -15.63
C LYS A 418 -53.26 33.77 -15.49
N LYS A 419 -53.01 32.93 -16.50
CA LYS A 419 -53.24 31.48 -16.43
C LYS A 419 -52.42 30.85 -15.31
N GLU A 420 -51.13 31.15 -15.23
CA GLU A 420 -50.24 30.65 -14.16
C GLU A 420 -50.70 31.12 -12.77
N THR A 421 -51.16 32.38 -12.65
CA THR A 421 -51.78 32.90 -11.43
C THR A 421 -53.10 32.20 -11.09
N GLU A 422 -53.93 31.86 -12.07
CA GLU A 422 -55.20 31.14 -11.87
C GLU A 422 -54.97 29.65 -11.56
N GLU A 423 -53.93 29.04 -12.13
CA GLU A 423 -53.51 27.65 -11.89
C GLU A 423 -52.85 27.51 -10.51
N SER A 424 -52.01 28.47 -10.11
CA SER A 424 -51.47 28.59 -8.74
C SER A 424 -52.58 28.83 -7.71
N LYS A 425 -53.57 29.69 -8.01
CA LYS A 425 -54.77 29.87 -7.17
C LYS A 425 -55.62 28.61 -7.09
N PHE A 426 -55.77 27.86 -8.18
CA PHE A 426 -56.48 26.59 -8.17
C PHE A 426 -55.79 25.58 -7.27
N GLN A 427 -54.47 25.40 -7.41
CA GLN A 427 -53.67 24.53 -6.53
C GLN A 427 -53.73 24.99 -5.06
N HIS A 428 -53.72 26.29 -4.79
CA HIS A 428 -53.88 26.81 -3.43
C HIS A 428 -55.28 26.59 -2.87
N GLU A 429 -56.34 26.73 -3.67
CA GLU A 429 -57.70 26.47 -3.22
C GLU A 429 -57.98 24.96 -3.07
N GLU A 430 -57.41 24.11 -3.92
CA GLU A 430 -57.40 22.65 -3.75
C GLU A 430 -56.68 22.26 -2.46
N MET A 431 -55.50 22.86 -2.18
CA MET A 431 -54.80 22.71 -0.90
C MET A 431 -55.64 23.21 0.29
N ASN A 432 -56.36 24.32 0.15
CA ASN A 432 -57.27 24.84 1.19
C ASN A 432 -58.50 23.93 1.39
N ILE A 433 -59.00 23.29 0.34
CA ILE A 433 -60.09 22.30 0.41
C ILE A 433 -59.59 21.04 1.12
N VAL A 434 -58.41 20.51 0.76
CA VAL A 434 -57.78 19.38 1.44
C VAL A 434 -57.48 19.71 2.91
N HIS A 435 -56.91 20.87 3.20
CA HIS A 435 -56.66 21.32 4.58
C HIS A 435 -57.96 21.48 5.36
N ARG A 436 -59.02 22.03 4.76
CA ARG A 436 -60.35 22.13 5.38
C ARG A 436 -60.99 20.76 5.61
N GLN A 437 -60.82 19.83 4.68
CA GLN A 437 -61.28 18.45 4.81
C GLN A 437 -60.57 17.76 5.99
N VAL A 438 -59.25 17.88 6.09
CA VAL A 438 -58.46 17.38 7.23
C VAL A 438 -58.86 18.07 8.53
N CYS A 439 -59.12 19.39 8.53
CA CYS A 439 -59.67 20.09 9.69
C CYS A 439 -61.07 19.58 10.08
N MET A 440 -61.95 19.28 9.12
CA MET A 440 -63.28 18.73 9.38
C MET A 440 -63.24 17.28 9.88
N GLU A 441 -62.30 16.47 9.38
CA GLU A 441 -62.02 15.12 9.88
C GLU A 441 -61.45 15.17 11.29
N LYS A 442 -60.54 16.11 11.59
CA LYS A 442 -60.04 16.37 12.94
C LYS A 442 -61.11 16.94 13.86
N ASP A 443 -62.03 17.77 13.37
CA ASP A 443 -63.18 18.25 14.14
C ASP A 443 -64.20 17.14 14.40
N GLU A 444 -64.42 16.19 13.49
CA GLU A 444 -65.25 15.01 13.76
C GLU A 444 -64.54 13.98 14.64
N GLU A 445 -63.21 13.85 14.56
CA GLU A 445 -62.41 13.10 15.53
C GLU A 445 -62.52 13.74 16.92
N ILE A 446 -62.34 15.06 17.03
CA ILE A 446 -62.54 15.84 18.26
C ILE A 446 -63.98 15.72 18.76
N LYS A 447 -65.00 15.81 17.90
CA LYS A 447 -66.40 15.55 18.29
C LYS A 447 -66.63 14.10 18.69
N SER A 448 -65.90 13.13 18.14
CA SER A 448 -65.98 11.72 18.55
C SER A 448 -65.32 11.50 19.92
N LEU A 449 -64.18 12.15 20.18
CA LEU A 449 -63.49 12.15 21.45
C LEU A 449 -64.30 12.92 22.50
N GLN A 450 -64.93 14.04 22.15
CA GLN A 450 -65.89 14.76 23.00
C GLN A 450 -67.14 13.92 23.25
N ARG A 451 -67.69 13.20 22.25
CA ARG A 451 -68.78 12.23 22.45
C ARG A 451 -68.34 11.10 23.39
N THR A 452 -67.11 10.62 23.29
CA THR A 452 -66.54 9.59 24.17
C THR A 452 -66.29 10.14 25.58
N VAL A 453 -65.79 11.37 25.71
CA VAL A 453 -65.60 12.07 27.00
C VAL A 453 -66.94 12.39 27.64
N GLU A 454 -67.96 12.80 26.88
CA GLU A 454 -69.30 13.05 27.41
C GLU A 454 -70.04 11.74 27.72
N GLN A 455 -69.72 10.63 27.02
CA GLN A 455 -70.12 9.27 27.42
C GLN A 455 -69.44 8.81 28.72
N ILE A 456 -68.13 9.01 28.86
CA ILE A 456 -67.39 8.74 30.10
C ILE A 456 -67.92 9.62 31.23
N LYS A 457 -68.17 10.90 30.97
CA LYS A 457 -68.70 11.89 31.92
C LYS A 457 -70.16 11.65 32.27
N THR A 458 -70.98 11.10 31.37
CA THR A 458 -72.34 10.63 31.70
C THR A 458 -72.34 9.26 32.38
N GLN A 459 -71.40 8.36 32.10
CA GLN A 459 -71.17 7.17 32.93
C GLN A 459 -70.75 7.60 34.35
N LEU A 460 -69.83 8.57 34.48
CA LEU A 460 -69.39 9.14 35.75
C LEU A 460 -70.52 9.88 36.46
N ASN A 461 -71.35 10.65 35.74
CA ASN A 461 -72.52 11.32 36.33
C ASN A 461 -73.67 10.36 36.62
N ASN A 462 -73.76 9.20 35.97
CA ASN A 462 -74.72 8.16 36.34
C ASN A 462 -74.23 7.39 37.58
N GLN A 463 -72.93 7.15 37.72
CA GLN A 463 -72.31 6.73 39.00
C GLN A 463 -72.51 7.80 40.09
N ARG A 464 -72.44 9.10 39.75
CA ARG A 464 -72.65 10.21 40.69
C ARG A 464 -74.13 10.42 41.05
N LYS A 465 -75.07 10.22 40.13
CA LYS A 465 -76.53 10.32 40.38
C LYS A 465 -77.13 9.15 41.18
N VAL A 466 -76.32 8.13 41.52
CA VAL A 466 -76.63 7.20 42.62
C VAL A 466 -76.45 7.87 43.99
N ILE A 467 -75.82 9.06 44.06
CA ILE A 467 -75.48 9.78 45.28
C ILE A 467 -75.92 11.26 45.16
N GLN A 468 -77.07 11.56 45.77
CA GLN A 468 -77.73 12.88 45.97
C GLN A 468 -78.78 13.33 44.93
N GLN A 469 -79.90 13.83 45.49
CA GLN A 469 -80.98 14.59 44.86
C GLN A 469 -80.95 16.02 45.41
N ASP A 470 -81.52 16.99 44.67
CA ASP A 470 -81.81 18.34 45.15
C ASP A 470 -82.92 18.31 46.24
N PRO A 471 -83.10 19.39 47.03
CA PRO A 471 -83.88 20.53 46.53
C PRO A 471 -83.31 21.94 46.84
N PRO A 472 -83.69 22.98 46.06
CA PRO A 472 -83.30 24.39 46.26
C PRO A 472 -84.32 25.18 47.10
N ASP A 473 -83.99 26.41 47.54
CA ASP A 473 -85.02 27.48 47.56
C ASP A 473 -84.57 28.97 47.68
N LEU A 474 -85.47 29.84 47.20
CA LEU A 474 -85.92 31.17 47.67
C LEU A 474 -84.99 32.42 47.87
N PHE A 475 -85.17 33.38 46.92
CA PHE A 475 -85.71 34.76 47.12
C PHE A 475 -84.86 36.05 47.06
N GLN A 476 -85.61 37.13 46.75
CA GLN A 476 -85.22 38.54 46.55
C GLN A 476 -85.90 39.46 47.59
N GLU A 477 -85.42 40.70 47.75
CA GLU A 477 -86.03 41.75 48.57
C GLU A 477 -87.17 42.52 47.87
N SER A 478 -88.11 43.10 48.65
CA SER A 478 -88.86 44.32 48.26
C SER A 478 -89.64 45.00 49.42
N LYS A 479 -89.22 46.24 49.80
CA LYS A 479 -90.02 47.49 50.09
C LYS A 479 -91.23 47.48 51.10
N VAL A 480 -91.64 48.58 51.80
CA VAL A 480 -91.03 49.84 52.33
C VAL A 480 -92.08 50.66 53.19
N GLN A 481 -91.68 51.34 54.30
CA GLN A 481 -92.33 52.50 55.03
C GLN A 481 -93.78 52.36 55.65
N THR A 482 -94.37 53.19 56.56
CA THR A 482 -94.09 54.53 57.22
C THR A 482 -94.93 54.85 58.53
N LEU A 483 -94.32 55.49 59.55
CA LEU A 483 -94.76 56.57 60.55
C LEU A 483 -95.94 56.52 61.61
N ASN A 484 -95.57 56.84 62.88
CA ASN A 484 -96.13 57.74 63.97
C ASN A 484 -97.44 57.55 64.81
N GLY A 485 -97.41 57.93 66.11
CA GLY A 485 -98.54 58.10 67.08
C GLY A 485 -98.14 58.34 68.58
N GLU A 486 -99.02 58.87 69.47
CA GLU A 486 -98.68 59.32 70.87
C GLU A 486 -99.68 58.95 72.01
N ASN A 487 -99.17 58.96 73.27
CA ASN A 487 -99.86 59.21 74.58
C ASN A 487 -100.93 58.21 75.10
N GLY A 488 -101.29 58.16 76.41
CA GLY A 488 -100.72 58.79 77.64
C GLY A 488 -101.65 58.68 78.89
N ASN A 489 -101.08 58.72 80.13
CA ASN A 489 -101.77 58.76 81.46
C ASN A 489 -102.67 57.56 81.88
N GLU A 490 -103.13 57.32 83.13
CA GLU A 490 -102.66 57.47 84.54
C GLU A 490 -103.55 56.49 85.43
N LYS A 491 -103.57 56.27 86.77
CA LYS A 491 -102.94 56.73 88.05
C LYS A 491 -103.17 55.64 89.15
N HIS A 492 -102.57 55.74 90.36
CA HIS A 492 -102.86 54.95 91.60
C HIS A 492 -102.55 53.42 91.56
N ASP A 493 -102.45 52.65 92.68
CA ASP A 493 -102.48 52.93 94.14
C ASP A 493 -101.46 52.05 94.94
N LEU A 494 -101.37 52.16 96.28
CA LEU A 494 -100.17 51.80 97.06
C LEU A 494 -99.99 50.35 97.51
N SER A 495 -101.03 49.56 97.83
CA SER A 495 -100.86 48.12 98.16
C SER A 495 -100.28 47.32 96.99
N LYS A 496 -100.48 47.84 95.77
CA LYS A 496 -99.95 47.33 94.51
C LYS A 496 -98.43 47.47 94.41
N VAL A 497 -97.86 48.56 94.95
CA VAL A 497 -96.50 49.03 94.63
C VAL A 497 -95.38 48.10 95.14
N GLU A 498 -95.56 47.47 96.30
CA GLU A 498 -94.52 46.57 96.85
C GLU A 498 -94.45 45.25 96.06
N ILE A 499 -95.62 44.70 95.71
CA ILE A 499 -95.77 43.53 94.84
C ILE A 499 -95.27 43.86 93.43
N GLU A 500 -95.61 45.04 92.88
CA GLU A 500 -95.08 45.51 91.61
C GLU A 500 -93.56 45.68 91.64
N ARG A 501 -92.95 46.13 92.75
CA ARG A 501 -91.49 46.25 92.85
C ARG A 501 -90.79 44.89 92.78
N LEU A 502 -91.32 43.86 93.45
CA LEU A 502 -90.80 42.50 93.37
C LEU A 502 -91.05 41.84 92.01
N ILE A 503 -92.25 42.00 91.45
CA ILE A 503 -92.57 41.52 90.09
C ILE A 503 -91.71 42.24 89.04
N LYS A 504 -91.41 43.52 89.21
CA LYS A 504 -90.51 44.29 88.33
C LYS A 504 -89.08 43.78 88.43
N GLY A 505 -88.53 43.58 89.63
CA GLY A 505 -87.19 43.02 89.82
C GLY A 505 -87.03 41.57 89.30
N LEU A 506 -88.10 40.77 89.37
CA LEU A 506 -88.13 39.45 88.72
C LEU A 506 -88.18 39.57 87.19
N LYS A 507 -89.05 40.42 86.63
CA LYS A 507 -89.12 40.67 85.18
C LYS A 507 -87.84 41.27 84.63
N GLU A 508 -87.16 42.13 85.38
CA GLU A 508 -85.87 42.73 84.99
C GLU A 508 -84.78 41.66 84.92
N ARG A 509 -84.69 40.75 85.89
CA ARG A 509 -83.80 39.56 85.79
C ARG A 509 -84.21 38.60 84.67
N GLU A 510 -85.50 38.38 84.45
CA GLU A 510 -85.96 37.48 83.39
C GLU A 510 -85.66 38.07 81.99
N MET A 511 -85.77 39.38 81.83
CA MET A 511 -85.31 40.13 80.65
C MET A 511 -83.80 40.04 80.47
N GLU A 512 -83.01 40.23 81.54
CA GLU A 512 -81.54 40.11 81.50
C GLU A 512 -81.11 38.68 81.10
N ILE A 513 -81.72 37.65 81.69
CA ILE A 513 -81.47 36.24 81.35
C ILE A 513 -81.87 35.95 79.89
N LYS A 514 -83.00 36.49 79.41
CA LYS A 514 -83.41 36.35 78.00
C LYS A 514 -82.40 37.01 77.06
N LEU A 515 -81.98 38.25 77.35
CA LEU A 515 -81.00 38.98 76.54
C LEU A 515 -79.62 38.29 76.52
N LEU A 516 -79.18 37.74 77.66
CA LEU A 516 -77.95 36.95 77.75
C LEU A 516 -78.06 35.63 76.99
N ASN A 517 -79.22 34.95 77.03
CA ASN A 517 -79.44 33.70 76.32
C ASN A 517 -79.50 33.94 74.79
N GLU A 518 -80.20 35.00 74.34
CA GLU A 518 -80.19 35.44 72.93
C GLU A 518 -78.78 35.79 72.46
N LYS A 519 -77.99 36.49 73.28
CA LYS A 519 -76.59 36.81 72.98
C LYS A 519 -75.71 35.57 72.90
N ASN A 520 -75.84 34.61 73.82
CA ASN A 520 -75.11 33.34 73.78
C ASN A 520 -75.50 32.52 72.55
N VAL A 521 -76.79 32.37 72.26
CA VAL A 521 -77.27 31.65 71.06
C VAL A 521 -76.80 32.33 69.76
N SER A 522 -76.73 33.66 69.74
CA SER A 522 -76.16 34.41 68.60
C SER A 522 -74.65 34.15 68.44
N LEU A 523 -73.88 34.18 69.53
CA LEU A 523 -72.44 33.89 69.52
C LEU A 523 -72.14 32.44 69.15
N SER A 524 -72.90 31.46 69.66
CA SER A 524 -72.80 30.06 69.24
C SER A 524 -73.05 29.90 67.74
N ARG A 525 -74.10 30.53 67.17
CA ARG A 525 -74.32 30.51 65.72
C ARG A 525 -73.17 31.15 64.93
N GLN A 526 -72.57 32.22 65.41
CA GLN A 526 -71.41 32.84 64.76
C GLN A 526 -70.18 31.92 64.79
N ILE A 527 -69.93 31.24 65.90
CA ILE A 527 -68.84 30.26 66.04
C ILE A 527 -69.08 29.04 65.13
N ASP A 528 -70.29 28.49 65.11
CA ASP A 528 -70.66 27.35 64.27
C ASP A 528 -70.57 27.70 62.77
N GLN A 529 -70.94 28.93 62.39
CA GLN A 529 -70.83 29.40 61.01
C GLN A 529 -69.37 29.61 60.59
N LEU A 530 -68.57 30.31 61.40
CA LEU A 530 -67.13 30.50 61.12
C LEU A 530 -66.40 29.15 61.03
N SER A 531 -66.69 28.23 61.96
CA SER A 531 -66.13 26.87 61.95
C SER A 531 -66.47 26.12 60.66
N LYS A 532 -67.72 26.16 60.21
CA LYS A 532 -68.12 25.56 58.92
C LYS A 532 -67.46 26.22 57.72
N ASP A 533 -67.36 27.54 57.69
CA ASP A 533 -66.78 28.28 56.57
C ASP A 533 -65.26 28.10 56.49
N GLU A 534 -64.56 27.97 57.62
CA GLU A 534 -63.12 27.67 57.67
C GLU A 534 -62.83 26.21 57.31
N VAL A 535 -63.59 25.25 57.85
CA VAL A 535 -63.48 23.82 57.47
C VAL A 535 -63.83 23.61 56.00
N GLY A 536 -64.82 24.35 55.46
CA GLY A 536 -65.15 24.36 54.03
C GLY A 536 -63.99 24.83 53.16
N LYS A 537 -63.39 25.99 53.49
CA LYS A 537 -62.21 26.52 52.79
C LYS A 537 -61.01 25.58 52.86
N LEU A 538 -60.72 25.01 54.03
CA LEU A 538 -59.65 24.01 54.18
C LEU A 538 -59.90 22.76 53.33
N THR A 539 -61.15 22.27 53.30
CA THR A 539 -61.54 21.12 52.46
C THR A 539 -61.34 21.43 50.97
N GLN A 540 -61.72 22.63 50.51
CA GLN A 540 -61.51 23.07 49.14
C GLN A 540 -60.00 23.17 48.79
N ILE A 541 -59.19 23.82 49.64
CA ILE A 541 -57.74 23.94 49.43
C ILE A 541 -57.07 22.55 49.37
N ILE A 542 -57.51 21.60 50.20
CA ILE A 542 -57.01 20.21 50.18
C ILE A 542 -57.42 19.52 48.87
N GLN A 543 -58.63 19.75 48.35
CA GLN A 543 -59.05 19.18 47.06
C GLN A 543 -58.26 19.80 45.88
N GLU A 544 -58.09 21.12 45.85
CA GLU A 544 -57.31 21.83 44.85
C GLU A 544 -55.84 21.36 44.84
N LYS A 545 -55.20 21.24 46.02
CA LYS A 545 -53.82 20.73 46.12
C LYS A 545 -53.69 19.25 45.75
N ASN A 546 -54.70 18.42 46.01
CA ASN A 546 -54.70 17.03 45.53
C ASN A 546 -54.84 16.94 44.01
N LEU A 547 -55.64 17.82 43.38
CA LEU A 547 -55.74 17.91 41.92
C LEU A 547 -54.44 18.42 41.28
N GLU A 548 -53.78 19.39 41.90
CA GLU A 548 -52.45 19.88 41.49
C GLU A 548 -51.38 18.77 41.58
N ILE A 549 -51.37 18.00 42.66
CA ILE A 549 -50.49 16.82 42.82
C ILE A 549 -50.79 15.76 41.73
N GLN A 550 -52.06 15.46 41.46
CA GLN A 550 -52.44 14.51 40.40
C GLN A 550 -52.06 15.01 39.01
N ALA A 551 -52.22 16.30 38.72
CA ALA A 551 -51.80 16.91 37.47
C ALA A 551 -50.28 16.81 37.27
N LEU A 552 -49.49 17.21 38.28
CA LEU A 552 -48.03 17.07 38.26
C LEU A 552 -47.59 15.61 38.11
N HIS A 553 -48.24 14.68 38.81
CA HIS A 553 -47.92 13.26 38.71
C HIS A 553 -48.28 12.69 37.32
N ALA A 554 -49.34 13.19 36.68
CA ALA A 554 -49.68 12.86 35.29
C ALA A 554 -48.68 13.46 34.29
N THR A 555 -48.20 14.69 34.49
CA THR A 555 -47.16 15.32 33.65
C THR A 555 -45.84 14.55 33.74
N VAL A 556 -45.37 14.20 34.95
CA VAL A 556 -44.14 13.41 35.17
C VAL A 556 -44.33 11.94 34.73
N SER A 557 -45.56 11.41 34.79
CA SER A 557 -45.86 10.07 34.27
C SER A 557 -46.09 10.02 32.76
N SER A 558 -46.18 11.18 32.10
CA SER A 558 -46.45 11.33 30.67
C SER A 558 -45.48 10.50 29.82
N PRO A 559 -45.95 9.83 28.76
CA PRO A 559 -45.07 9.17 27.81
C PRO A 559 -43.98 10.09 27.27
N SER A 560 -44.29 11.37 26.96
CA SER A 560 -43.28 12.29 26.40
C SER A 560 -42.15 12.59 27.39
N TYR A 561 -42.46 12.93 28.65
CA TYR A 561 -41.42 13.23 29.64
C TYR A 561 -40.49 12.03 29.90
N LYS A 562 -41.04 10.81 29.86
CA LYS A 562 -40.24 9.57 29.91
C LYS A 562 -39.44 9.33 28.63
N GLN A 563 -40.01 9.62 27.46
CA GLN A 563 -39.33 9.58 26.16
C GLN A 563 -38.14 10.54 26.15
N ASP A 564 -38.31 11.77 26.63
CA ASP A 564 -37.30 12.82 26.68
C ASP A 564 -36.15 12.45 27.63
N VAL A 565 -36.47 11.91 28.82
CA VAL A 565 -35.47 11.39 29.78
C VAL A 565 -34.72 10.19 29.20
N LEU A 566 -35.41 9.25 28.52
CA LEU A 566 -34.75 8.11 27.86
C LEU A 566 -33.89 8.55 26.67
N PHE A 567 -34.32 9.54 25.89
CA PHE A 567 -33.55 10.12 24.79
C PHE A 567 -32.29 10.81 25.30
N LEU A 568 -32.40 11.63 26.34
CA LEU A 568 -31.24 12.26 27.01
C LEU A 568 -30.29 11.22 27.62
N GLN A 569 -30.82 10.16 28.24
CA GLN A 569 -30.02 9.07 28.78
C GLN A 569 -29.30 8.28 27.66
N GLN A 570 -29.97 8.01 26.54
CA GLN A 570 -29.37 7.35 25.38
C GLN A 570 -28.31 8.24 24.71
N GLN A 571 -28.58 9.54 24.54
CA GLN A 571 -27.61 10.52 24.02
C GLN A 571 -26.37 10.62 24.91
N LEU A 572 -26.55 10.64 26.23
CA LEU A 572 -25.44 10.68 27.19
C LEU A 572 -24.63 9.37 27.18
N GLN A 573 -25.29 8.22 26.99
CA GLN A 573 -24.61 6.94 26.76
C GLN A 573 -23.82 6.93 25.43
N THR A 574 -24.38 7.49 24.35
CA THR A 574 -23.68 7.66 23.07
C THR A 574 -22.43 8.52 23.23
N TYR A 575 -22.54 9.70 23.86
CA TYR A 575 -21.38 10.55 24.16
C TYR A 575 -20.34 9.89 25.07
N ALA A 576 -20.75 9.01 25.99
CA ALA A 576 -19.82 8.22 26.79
C ALA A 576 -19.02 7.23 25.92
N THR A 577 -19.69 6.51 25.01
CA THR A 577 -19.03 5.58 24.08
C THR A 577 -18.16 6.29 23.04
N GLU A 578 -18.59 7.43 22.49
CA GLU A 578 -17.78 8.25 21.59
C GLU A 578 -16.51 8.76 22.28
N ARG A 579 -16.63 9.24 23.52
CA ARG A 579 -15.48 9.67 24.33
C ARG A 579 -14.50 8.51 24.58
N GLU A 580 -15.00 7.32 24.87
CA GLU A 580 -14.15 6.13 25.09
C GLU A 580 -13.47 5.66 23.79
N GLN A 581 -14.16 5.72 22.66
CA GLN A 581 -13.57 5.46 21.34
C GLN A 581 -12.49 6.49 20.98
N VAL A 582 -12.74 7.78 21.21
CA VAL A 582 -11.74 8.85 21.01
C VAL A 582 -10.53 8.66 21.94
N LEU A 583 -10.73 8.28 23.20
CA LEU A 583 -9.63 7.98 24.13
C LEU A 583 -8.83 6.74 23.70
N ALA A 584 -9.48 5.69 23.19
CA ALA A 584 -8.81 4.53 22.63
C ALA A 584 -7.92 4.93 21.44
N VAL A 585 -8.47 5.65 20.45
CA VAL A 585 -7.71 6.18 19.30
C VAL A 585 -6.58 7.10 19.73
N LEU A 586 -6.79 7.97 20.74
CA LEU A 586 -5.73 8.84 21.26
C LEU A 586 -4.61 8.04 21.92
N SER A 587 -4.93 6.98 22.67
CA SER A 587 -3.95 6.10 23.30
C SER A 587 -3.15 5.30 22.26
N GLU A 588 -3.81 4.85 21.19
CA GLU A 588 -3.19 4.16 20.06
C GLU A 588 -2.27 5.11 19.28
N LYS A 589 -2.72 6.32 18.95
CA LYS A 589 -1.87 7.34 18.30
C LYS A 589 -0.72 7.81 19.20
N THR A 590 -0.87 7.77 20.52
CA THR A 590 0.24 8.00 21.46
C THR A 590 1.26 6.85 21.44
N ARG A 591 0.79 5.60 21.34
CA ARG A 591 1.64 4.40 21.17
C ARG A 591 2.37 4.43 19.83
N GLU A 592 1.67 4.71 18.72
CA GLU A 592 2.26 4.89 17.39
C GLU A 592 3.31 6.00 17.37
N ASN A 593 3.02 7.18 17.94
CA ASN A 593 3.99 8.28 18.01
C ASN A 593 5.24 7.89 18.81
N SER A 594 5.06 7.15 19.92
CA SER A 594 6.18 6.63 20.72
C SER A 594 7.01 5.59 19.95
N GLN A 595 6.36 4.74 19.15
CA GLN A 595 7.01 3.76 18.28
C GLN A 595 7.78 4.45 17.14
N LEU A 596 7.12 5.35 16.40
CA LEU A 596 7.71 6.15 15.32
C LEU A 596 8.90 6.98 15.82
N LYS A 597 8.82 7.55 17.03
CA LYS A 597 9.96 8.25 17.65
C LYS A 597 11.11 7.30 17.99
N THR A 598 10.81 6.10 18.46
CA THR A 598 11.82 5.06 18.75
C THR A 598 12.50 4.60 17.46
N ASP A 599 11.73 4.38 16.38
CA ASP A 599 12.25 3.93 15.09
C ASP A 599 12.95 5.05 14.32
N TYR A 600 12.53 6.31 14.49
CA TYR A 600 13.29 7.49 14.05
C TYR A 600 14.68 7.54 14.72
N HIS A 601 14.78 7.34 16.04
CA HIS A 601 16.08 7.29 16.71
C HIS A 601 16.95 6.12 16.21
N LYS A 602 16.39 4.91 16.06
CA LYS A 602 17.10 3.77 15.43
C LYS A 602 17.59 4.11 14.02
N LEU A 603 16.75 4.76 13.20
CA LEU A 603 17.09 5.12 11.83
C LEU A 603 18.23 6.16 11.80
N VAL A 604 18.19 7.16 12.69
CA VAL A 604 19.28 8.13 12.88
C VAL A 604 20.58 7.44 13.31
N ASP A 605 20.52 6.50 14.27
CA ASP A 605 21.71 5.74 14.71
C ASP A 605 22.27 4.87 13.57
N ILE A 606 21.41 4.22 12.78
CA ILE A 606 21.79 3.42 11.60
C ILE A 606 22.38 4.32 10.49
N VAL A 607 21.82 5.51 10.27
CA VAL A 607 22.35 6.49 9.31
C VAL A 607 23.70 7.00 9.76
N ALA A 608 23.87 7.43 11.02
CA ALA A 608 25.15 7.88 11.55
C ALA A 608 26.23 6.77 11.51
N ALA A 609 25.84 5.51 11.76
CA ALA A 609 26.73 4.36 11.59
C ALA A 609 27.13 4.14 10.11
N LYS A 610 26.17 4.24 9.18
CA LYS A 610 26.41 4.16 7.73
C LYS A 610 27.24 5.32 7.20
N GLU A 611 27.04 6.54 7.68
CA GLU A 611 27.87 7.70 7.37
C GLU A 611 29.31 7.49 7.88
N SER A 612 29.48 6.94 9.07
CA SER A 612 30.80 6.60 9.62
C SER A 612 31.53 5.52 8.79
N THR A 613 30.82 4.48 8.32
CA THR A 613 31.44 3.45 7.47
C THR A 613 31.64 3.93 6.04
N MET A 614 30.70 4.67 5.46
CA MET A 614 30.84 5.30 4.14
C MET A 614 32.00 6.28 4.11
N LYS A 615 32.18 7.11 5.15
CA LYS A 615 33.34 8.00 5.27
C LYS A 615 34.66 7.23 5.36
N LYS A 616 34.73 6.15 6.14
CA LYS A 616 35.93 5.29 6.19
C LYS A 616 36.22 4.63 4.83
N LEU A 617 35.19 4.14 4.14
CA LEU A 617 35.33 3.59 2.79
C LEU A 617 35.73 4.66 1.77
N GLN A 618 35.32 5.92 1.95
CA GLN A 618 35.75 7.04 1.13
C GLN A 618 37.22 7.41 1.41
N GLU A 619 37.66 7.42 2.68
CA GLU A 619 39.05 7.61 3.09
C GLU A 619 39.95 6.46 2.59
N GLU A 620 39.48 5.22 2.65
CA GLU A 620 40.16 4.03 2.10
C GLU A 620 40.20 4.05 0.57
N ASN A 621 39.10 4.42 -0.12
CA ASN A 621 39.08 4.56 -1.57
C ASN A 621 39.97 5.71 -2.06
N GLN A 622 40.01 6.86 -1.36
CA GLN A 622 40.95 7.94 -1.68
C GLN A 622 42.41 7.48 -1.54
N LYS A 623 42.71 6.73 -0.47
CA LYS A 623 44.02 6.13 -0.28
C LYS A 623 44.34 5.14 -1.41
N LEU A 624 43.45 4.20 -1.71
CA LEU A 624 43.62 3.21 -2.76
C LEU A 624 43.77 3.85 -4.15
N SER A 625 43.03 4.91 -4.48
CA SER A 625 43.23 5.68 -5.71
C SER A 625 44.63 6.31 -5.76
N SER A 626 45.11 6.92 -4.67
CA SER A 626 46.47 7.48 -4.64
C SER A 626 47.58 6.44 -4.77
N GLU A 627 47.35 5.24 -4.22
CA GLU A 627 48.26 4.09 -4.24
C GLU A 627 48.20 3.35 -5.60
N LEU A 628 47.05 3.38 -6.28
CA LEU A 628 46.83 2.83 -7.63
C LEU A 628 47.34 3.76 -8.74
N GLU A 629 47.09 5.08 -8.68
CA GLU A 629 47.60 6.03 -9.67
C GLU A 629 49.14 6.05 -9.68
N SER A 630 49.75 6.11 -8.49
CA SER A 630 51.22 6.11 -8.37
C SER A 630 51.83 4.79 -8.88
N SER A 631 51.33 3.64 -8.43
CA SER A 631 51.85 2.33 -8.87
C SER A 631 51.58 2.04 -10.35
N SER A 632 50.38 2.35 -10.87
CA SER A 632 50.03 2.15 -12.29
C SER A 632 50.85 3.04 -13.22
N HIS A 633 51.05 4.31 -12.84
CA HIS A 633 51.81 5.24 -13.68
C HIS A 633 53.31 4.92 -13.69
N ASP A 634 53.89 4.45 -12.57
CA ASP A 634 55.29 4.01 -12.55
C ASP A 634 55.49 2.64 -13.25
N MET A 635 54.56 1.68 -13.10
CA MET A 635 54.65 0.39 -13.81
C MET A 635 54.53 0.54 -15.34
N SER A 636 53.60 1.38 -15.81
CA SER A 636 53.45 1.67 -17.25
C SER A 636 54.67 2.43 -17.80
N ARG A 637 55.18 3.42 -17.07
CA ARG A 637 56.40 4.18 -17.39
C ARG A 637 57.64 3.27 -17.46
N GLU A 638 57.82 2.36 -16.51
CA GLU A 638 58.94 1.42 -16.51
C GLU A 638 58.81 0.35 -17.61
N THR A 639 57.58 -0.06 -17.95
CA THR A 639 57.30 -0.96 -19.08
C THR A 639 57.69 -0.31 -20.42
N ILE A 640 57.24 0.93 -20.67
CA ILE A 640 57.61 1.69 -21.88
C ILE A 640 59.14 1.91 -21.93
N LYS A 641 59.78 2.20 -20.79
CA LYS A 641 61.23 2.36 -20.65
C LYS A 641 62.02 1.08 -20.94
N ASN A 642 61.51 -0.08 -20.55
CA ASN A 642 62.14 -1.38 -20.86
C ASN A 642 61.93 -1.80 -22.31
N LEU A 643 60.74 -1.62 -22.89
CA LEU A 643 60.52 -1.79 -24.33
C LEU A 643 61.45 -0.86 -25.15
N SER A 644 61.59 0.40 -24.73
CA SER A 644 62.51 1.38 -25.32
C SER A 644 64.00 1.08 -25.06
N ARG A 645 64.34 0.19 -24.13
CA ARG A 645 65.70 -0.37 -23.99
C ARG A 645 65.89 -1.50 -25.01
N ILE A 646 64.98 -2.47 -25.03
CA ILE A 646 65.05 -3.65 -25.91
C ILE A 646 65.10 -3.24 -27.39
N ILE A 647 64.32 -2.23 -27.82
CA ILE A 647 64.38 -1.70 -29.19
C ILE A 647 65.79 -1.19 -29.54
N ARG A 648 66.45 -0.45 -28.63
CA ARG A 648 67.82 0.07 -28.87
C ARG A 648 68.88 -1.03 -28.86
N GLU A 649 68.73 -2.04 -28.01
CA GLU A 649 69.61 -3.23 -28.00
C GLU A 649 69.46 -4.04 -29.30
N LYS A 650 68.22 -4.17 -29.82
CA LYS A 650 67.95 -4.82 -31.11
C LYS A 650 68.39 -3.99 -32.31
N ASP A 651 68.37 -2.67 -32.23
CA ASP A 651 68.93 -1.80 -33.28
C ASP A 651 70.45 -1.99 -33.41
N ILE A 652 71.16 -2.09 -32.29
CA ILE A 652 72.60 -2.40 -32.28
C ILE A 652 72.87 -3.81 -32.85
N GLU A 653 72.00 -4.79 -32.60
CA GLU A 653 72.08 -6.14 -33.19
C GLU A 653 71.83 -6.12 -34.70
N ILE A 654 70.82 -5.36 -35.18
CA ILE A 654 70.55 -5.16 -36.62
C ILE A 654 71.74 -4.50 -37.31
N ASP A 655 72.31 -3.44 -36.72
CA ASP A 655 73.49 -2.76 -37.26
C ASP A 655 74.71 -3.70 -37.32
N ALA A 656 74.96 -4.49 -36.27
CA ALA A 656 76.06 -5.46 -36.24
C ALA A 656 75.89 -6.59 -37.28
N LEU A 657 74.68 -7.14 -37.42
CA LEU A 657 74.36 -8.14 -38.45
C LEU A 657 74.48 -7.55 -39.86
N SER A 658 74.04 -6.31 -40.06
CA SER A 658 74.15 -5.58 -41.34
C SER A 658 75.61 -5.29 -41.69
N GLN A 659 76.44 -4.90 -40.71
CA GLN A 659 77.89 -4.76 -40.89
C GLN A 659 78.56 -6.10 -41.22
N LYS A 660 78.17 -7.22 -40.58
CA LYS A 660 78.66 -8.55 -40.94
C LYS A 660 78.29 -8.91 -42.39
N CYS A 661 77.04 -8.70 -42.79
CA CYS A 661 76.60 -8.88 -44.19
C CYS A 661 77.42 -8.03 -45.17
N GLN A 662 77.64 -6.74 -44.87
CA GLN A 662 78.44 -5.85 -45.72
C GLN A 662 79.92 -6.26 -45.78
N THR A 663 80.48 -6.76 -44.68
CA THR A 663 81.86 -7.27 -44.62
C THR A 663 82.00 -8.54 -45.46
N LEU A 664 81.08 -9.50 -45.33
CA LEU A 664 81.03 -10.70 -46.17
C LEU A 664 80.93 -10.33 -47.66
N LEU A 665 80.04 -9.40 -48.01
CA LEU A 665 79.88 -8.90 -49.38
C LEU A 665 81.18 -8.25 -49.91
N THR A 666 81.87 -7.48 -49.08
CA THR A 666 83.17 -6.86 -49.41
C THR A 666 84.28 -7.91 -49.59
N VAL A 667 84.34 -8.95 -48.76
CA VAL A 667 85.27 -10.08 -48.91
C VAL A 667 85.03 -10.80 -50.23
N LEU A 668 83.78 -11.19 -50.52
CA LEU A 668 83.39 -11.83 -51.77
C LEU A 668 83.77 -10.97 -52.99
N GLN A 669 83.53 -9.65 -52.95
CA GLN A 669 83.95 -8.73 -54.02
C GLN A 669 85.48 -8.66 -54.16
N SER A 670 86.23 -8.55 -53.06
CA SER A 670 87.70 -8.49 -53.09
C SER A 670 88.34 -9.76 -53.68
N SER A 671 87.75 -10.94 -53.39
CA SER A 671 88.19 -12.21 -53.96
C SER A 671 87.94 -12.34 -55.48
N SER A 672 87.04 -11.53 -56.03
CA SER A 672 86.71 -11.51 -57.46
C SER A 672 87.58 -10.53 -58.26
N ILE A 673 88.11 -9.49 -57.61
CA ILE A 673 88.80 -8.37 -58.28
C ILE A 673 90.29 -8.64 -58.53
N ASN A 674 90.98 -9.39 -57.66
CA ASN A 674 92.41 -9.71 -57.81
C ASN A 674 92.67 -10.90 -58.75
N SER A 675 92.25 -10.80 -60.01
CA SER A 675 92.57 -11.76 -61.06
C SER A 675 93.98 -11.52 -61.65
N GLY A 676 95.02 -11.74 -60.82
CA GLY A 676 96.41 -11.63 -61.26
C GLY A 676 97.44 -12.07 -60.21
N SER A 677 98.35 -12.97 -60.62
CA SER A 677 99.39 -13.63 -59.80
C SER A 677 98.91 -14.75 -58.86
N GLU A 678 99.85 -15.59 -58.45
CA GLU A 678 99.60 -16.98 -58.03
C GLU A 678 99.56 -17.11 -56.50
N LEU A 679 98.43 -17.57 -55.94
CA LEU A 679 98.34 -18.68 -54.95
C LEU A 679 96.93 -18.80 -54.35
N GLN A 680 96.51 -20.05 -54.12
CA GLN A 680 95.44 -20.46 -53.19
C GLN A 680 94.05 -19.79 -53.37
N GLY A 681 93.39 -20.09 -54.49
CA GLY A 681 91.98 -19.76 -54.69
C GLY A 681 91.04 -20.47 -53.70
N ILE A 682 89.99 -19.78 -53.28
CA ILE A 682 88.91 -20.30 -52.42
C ILE A 682 88.15 -21.40 -53.18
N ASN A 683 87.78 -22.50 -52.50
CA ASN A 683 86.97 -23.56 -53.10
C ASN A 683 85.58 -23.03 -53.49
N SER A 684 85.07 -23.40 -54.66
CA SER A 684 83.72 -23.03 -55.12
C SER A 684 82.64 -23.36 -54.09
N ASN A 685 82.78 -24.46 -53.33
CA ASN A 685 81.84 -24.83 -52.27
C ASN A 685 81.87 -23.83 -51.10
N GLN A 686 83.04 -23.31 -50.72
CA GLN A 686 83.17 -22.33 -49.64
C GLN A 686 82.61 -20.96 -50.05
N PHE A 687 82.70 -20.61 -51.33
CA PHE A 687 82.06 -19.42 -51.88
C PHE A 687 80.53 -19.54 -51.85
N GLU A 688 80.00 -20.72 -52.20
CA GLU A 688 78.57 -21.04 -52.12
C GLU A 688 78.06 -21.05 -50.66
N GLU A 689 78.81 -21.63 -49.72
CA GLU A 689 78.53 -21.60 -48.29
C GLU A 689 78.46 -20.17 -47.74
N LEU A 690 79.40 -19.29 -48.12
CA LEU A 690 79.39 -17.87 -47.71
C LEU A 690 78.25 -17.06 -48.35
N LEU A 691 77.80 -17.43 -49.56
CA LEU A 691 76.60 -16.86 -50.18
C LEU A 691 75.33 -17.27 -49.40
N GLN A 692 75.24 -18.53 -48.98
CA GLN A 692 74.12 -19.04 -48.18
C GLN A 692 74.13 -18.46 -46.76
N GLU A 693 75.30 -18.27 -46.13
CA GLU A 693 75.40 -17.55 -44.85
C GLU A 693 74.93 -16.09 -45.01
N ARG A 694 75.34 -15.40 -46.08
CA ARG A 694 74.90 -14.03 -46.37
C ARG A 694 73.38 -13.94 -46.56
N ASP A 695 72.75 -14.86 -47.27
CA ASP A 695 71.29 -14.81 -47.49
C ASP A 695 70.47 -15.28 -46.29
N THR A 696 70.97 -16.20 -45.47
CA THR A 696 70.32 -16.54 -44.18
C THR A 696 70.41 -15.38 -43.18
N LEU A 697 71.57 -14.73 -43.04
CA LEU A 697 71.73 -13.50 -42.24
C LEU A 697 70.83 -12.36 -42.75
N LYS A 698 70.72 -12.18 -44.07
CA LYS A 698 69.82 -11.18 -44.68
C LYS A 698 68.34 -11.45 -44.39
N GLN A 699 67.91 -12.71 -44.37
CA GLN A 699 66.55 -13.08 -43.93
C GLN A 699 66.35 -12.84 -42.42
N GLN A 700 67.38 -13.06 -41.60
CA GLN A 700 67.33 -12.80 -40.16
C GLN A 700 67.18 -11.30 -39.86
N VAL A 701 67.94 -10.44 -40.55
CA VAL A 701 67.79 -8.97 -40.45
C VAL A 701 66.36 -8.55 -40.83
N LYS A 702 65.84 -8.99 -41.98
CA LYS A 702 64.47 -8.64 -42.43
C LYS A 702 63.39 -9.03 -41.41
N LYS A 703 63.50 -10.20 -40.79
CA LYS A 703 62.57 -10.64 -39.71
C LYS A 703 62.68 -9.75 -38.46
N MET A 704 63.88 -9.27 -38.14
CA MET A 704 64.11 -8.39 -36.99
C MET A 704 63.61 -6.96 -37.25
N GLU A 705 63.73 -6.46 -38.49
CA GLU A 705 63.13 -5.20 -38.94
C GLU A 705 61.59 -5.25 -38.91
N GLU A 706 60.99 -6.36 -39.36
CA GLU A 706 59.54 -6.58 -39.32
C GLU A 706 59.02 -6.64 -37.87
N TRP A 707 59.73 -7.36 -36.99
CA TRP A 707 59.44 -7.39 -35.55
C TRP A 707 59.57 -6.01 -34.90
N LYS A 708 60.65 -5.27 -35.17
CA LYS A 708 60.86 -3.89 -34.69
C LYS A 708 59.69 -2.99 -35.09
N LYS A 709 59.25 -3.07 -36.35
CA LYS A 709 58.12 -2.26 -36.85
C LYS A 709 56.83 -2.59 -36.10
N GLN A 710 56.54 -3.86 -35.85
CA GLN A 710 55.36 -4.28 -35.10
C GLN A 710 55.39 -3.76 -33.65
N VAL A 711 56.50 -3.96 -32.93
CA VAL A 711 56.65 -3.47 -31.54
C VAL A 711 56.56 -1.94 -31.46
N MET A 712 57.13 -1.22 -32.43
CA MET A 712 57.06 0.24 -32.48
C MET A 712 55.60 0.73 -32.64
N THR A 713 54.80 0.10 -33.50
CA THR A 713 53.37 0.42 -33.61
C THR A 713 52.61 0.12 -32.32
N THR A 714 52.88 -1.01 -31.65
CA THR A 714 52.25 -1.32 -30.35
C THR A 714 52.58 -0.27 -29.29
N VAL A 715 53.84 0.14 -29.17
CA VAL A 715 54.26 1.19 -28.21
C VAL A 715 53.59 2.54 -28.53
N GLN A 716 53.46 2.90 -29.82
CA GLN A 716 52.77 4.13 -30.22
C GLN A 716 51.27 4.09 -29.89
N ASN A 717 50.58 2.98 -30.16
CA ASN A 717 49.17 2.82 -29.80
C ASN A 717 48.96 2.95 -28.28
N MET A 718 49.76 2.24 -27.47
CA MET A 718 49.69 2.34 -26.01
C MET A 718 49.97 3.76 -25.48
N GLN A 719 50.84 4.52 -26.14
CA GLN A 719 51.08 5.93 -25.79
C GLN A 719 49.89 6.84 -26.14
N HIS A 720 49.21 6.59 -27.27
CA HIS A 720 47.99 7.33 -27.63
C HIS A 720 46.80 6.98 -26.73
N GLU A 721 46.60 5.70 -26.42
CA GLU A 721 45.55 5.22 -25.50
C GLU A 721 45.75 5.77 -24.08
N SER A 722 46.99 5.73 -23.56
CA SER A 722 47.35 6.32 -22.27
C SER A 722 47.11 7.84 -22.23
N GLY A 723 47.40 8.55 -23.32
CA GLY A 723 47.09 9.99 -23.44
C GLY A 723 45.59 10.28 -23.42
N HIS A 724 44.79 9.52 -24.17
CA HIS A 724 43.33 9.67 -24.19
C HIS A 724 42.72 9.46 -22.81
N LEU A 725 43.08 8.37 -22.13
CA LEU A 725 42.60 8.06 -20.78
C LEU A 725 42.97 9.15 -19.76
N GLN A 726 44.14 9.78 -19.91
CA GLN A 726 44.55 10.88 -19.03
C GLN A 726 43.77 12.18 -19.30
N GLU A 727 43.43 12.50 -20.55
CA GLU A 727 42.50 13.61 -20.85
C GLU A 727 41.08 13.34 -20.33
N GLU A 728 40.63 12.09 -20.39
CA GLU A 728 39.30 11.67 -19.95
C GLU A 728 39.16 11.75 -18.42
N LEU A 729 40.17 11.27 -17.68
CA LEU A 729 40.28 11.48 -16.23
C LEU A 729 40.30 12.98 -15.87
N GLN A 730 41.00 13.82 -16.62
CA GLN A 730 41.03 15.26 -16.36
C GLN A 730 39.65 15.92 -16.58
N LYS A 731 38.88 15.49 -17.60
CA LYS A 731 37.50 15.95 -17.84
C LYS A 731 36.58 15.55 -16.68
N LEU A 732 36.65 14.29 -16.23
CA LEU A 732 35.88 13.80 -15.08
C LEU A 732 36.22 14.52 -13.78
N GLN A 733 37.51 14.79 -13.51
CA GLN A 733 37.94 15.53 -12.32
C GLN A 733 37.42 16.98 -12.29
N ILE A 734 37.33 17.63 -13.46
CA ILE A 734 36.72 18.97 -13.58
C ILE A 734 35.21 18.89 -13.29
N GLN A 735 34.51 17.92 -13.86
CA GLN A 735 33.07 17.73 -13.63
C GLN A 735 32.75 17.51 -12.15
N ILE A 736 33.45 16.59 -11.47
CA ILE A 736 33.30 16.32 -10.03
C ILE A 736 33.54 17.59 -9.19
N SER A 737 34.47 18.46 -9.61
CA SER A 737 34.74 19.72 -8.91
C SER A 737 33.57 20.70 -9.04
N VAL A 738 33.00 20.84 -10.24
CA VAL A 738 31.81 21.67 -10.49
C VAL A 738 30.58 21.15 -9.74
N ASP A 739 30.37 19.83 -9.71
CA ASP A 739 29.24 19.24 -8.99
C ASP A 739 29.38 19.38 -7.47
N SER A 740 30.61 19.37 -6.95
CA SER A 740 30.91 19.69 -5.55
C SER A 740 30.62 21.17 -5.20
N GLU A 741 30.91 22.10 -6.11
CA GLU A 741 30.56 23.52 -5.93
C GLU A 741 29.04 23.74 -5.98
N ASN A 742 28.35 23.11 -6.95
CA ASN A 742 26.88 23.13 -7.05
C ASN A 742 26.20 22.61 -5.78
N ASN A 743 26.65 21.47 -5.24
CA ASN A 743 26.13 20.91 -3.99
C ASN A 743 26.39 21.83 -2.78
N SER A 744 27.57 22.47 -2.73
CA SER A 744 27.90 23.44 -1.69
C SER A 744 27.01 24.69 -1.75
N GLN A 745 26.68 25.16 -2.95
CA GLN A 745 25.75 26.28 -3.14
C GLN A 745 24.31 25.90 -2.75
N LEU A 746 23.83 24.72 -3.15
CA LEU A 746 22.51 24.21 -2.74
C LEU A 746 22.40 24.10 -1.21
N GLN A 747 23.46 23.68 -0.54
CA GLN A 747 23.52 23.63 0.93
C GLN A 747 23.45 25.04 1.56
N LEU A 748 24.06 26.06 0.95
CA LEU A 748 23.95 27.45 1.42
C LEU A 748 22.52 28.00 1.25
N GLU A 749 21.86 27.72 0.12
CA GLU A 749 20.48 28.14 -0.14
C GLU A 749 19.50 27.46 0.84
N TYR A 750 19.67 26.16 1.10
CA TYR A 750 18.88 25.43 2.09
C TYR A 750 19.03 25.98 3.52
N ASN A 751 20.26 26.31 3.93
CA ASN A 751 20.52 26.98 5.21
C ASN A 751 19.90 28.39 5.28
N GLY A 752 19.90 29.14 4.18
CA GLY A 752 19.22 30.44 4.08
C GLY A 752 17.70 30.31 4.25
N LEU A 753 17.10 29.28 3.66
CA LEU A 753 15.67 28.99 3.80
C LEU A 753 15.29 28.64 5.26
N ILE A 754 16.10 27.83 5.95
CA ILE A 754 15.93 27.51 7.38
C ILE A 754 15.93 28.80 8.23
N GLN A 755 16.90 29.70 8.02
CA GLN A 755 16.95 30.99 8.73
C GLN A 755 15.73 31.87 8.42
N GLY A 756 15.19 31.81 7.21
CA GLY A 756 13.93 32.46 6.84
C GLY A 756 12.73 31.94 7.65
N TYR A 757 12.60 30.62 7.81
CA TYR A 757 11.58 30.02 8.65
C TYR A 757 11.74 30.40 10.12
N GLU A 758 12.95 30.34 10.69
CA GLU A 758 13.20 30.79 12.07
C GLU A 758 12.80 32.26 12.31
N GLN A 759 13.10 33.15 11.37
CA GLN A 759 12.71 34.56 11.47
C GLN A 759 11.19 34.73 11.42
N ASN A 760 10.49 33.95 10.60
CA ASN A 760 9.03 34.00 10.54
C ASN A 760 8.37 33.39 11.79
N GLU A 761 8.95 32.34 12.38
CA GLU A 761 8.52 31.81 13.69
C GLU A 761 8.66 32.87 14.81
N LYS A 762 9.79 33.63 14.80
CA LYS A 762 10.02 34.74 15.74
C LYS A 762 8.98 35.87 15.56
N LYS A 763 8.59 36.21 14.33
CA LYS A 763 7.50 37.17 14.03
C LYS A 763 6.12 36.64 14.46
N LEU A 764 5.85 35.34 14.26
CA LEU A 764 4.59 34.72 14.68
C LEU A 764 4.45 34.75 16.22
N LYS A 765 5.55 34.55 16.94
CA LYS A 765 5.61 34.70 18.40
C LYS A 765 5.32 36.14 18.86
N THR A 766 5.83 37.17 18.18
CA THR A 766 5.49 38.57 18.50
C THR A 766 4.02 38.90 18.20
N PHE A 767 3.48 38.47 17.05
CA PHE A 767 2.05 38.66 16.75
C PHE A 767 1.12 37.93 17.74
N THR A 768 1.53 36.76 18.24
CA THR A 768 0.80 36.04 19.29
C THR A 768 0.75 36.84 20.60
N GLN A 769 1.85 37.52 20.95
CA GLN A 769 1.94 38.37 22.13
C GLN A 769 1.12 39.67 21.98
N GLU A 770 1.13 40.29 20.80
CA GLU A 770 0.29 41.44 20.47
C GLU A 770 -1.20 41.09 20.52
N LEU A 771 -1.60 39.93 19.96
CA LEU A 771 -2.98 39.43 20.01
C LEU A 771 -3.46 39.23 21.46
N ALA A 772 -2.62 38.69 22.33
CA ALA A 772 -2.92 38.54 23.76
C ALA A 772 -3.10 39.91 24.45
N GLN A 773 -2.29 40.92 24.11
CA GLN A 773 -2.49 42.30 24.60
C GLN A 773 -3.81 42.91 24.11
N VAL A 774 -4.19 42.70 22.84
CA VAL A 774 -5.46 43.18 22.30
C VAL A 774 -6.65 42.50 23.00
N GLN A 775 -6.59 41.18 23.23
CA GLN A 775 -7.61 40.45 23.99
C GLN A 775 -7.73 40.97 25.44
N GLN A 776 -6.60 41.23 26.12
CA GLN A 776 -6.61 41.83 27.45
C GLN A 776 -7.22 43.24 27.46
N SER A 777 -6.93 44.06 26.43
CA SER A 777 -7.51 45.39 26.25
C SER A 777 -9.04 45.34 26.05
N ILE A 778 -9.54 44.39 25.24
CA ILE A 778 -10.97 44.14 25.04
C ILE A 778 -11.64 43.70 26.36
N GLY A 779 -10.98 42.84 27.15
CA GLY A 779 -11.46 42.46 28.49
C GLY A 779 -11.60 43.67 29.42
N ASN A 780 -10.60 44.56 29.44
CA ASN A 780 -10.64 45.80 30.23
C ASN A 780 -11.74 46.77 29.76
N LEU A 781 -11.98 46.88 28.45
CA LEU A 781 -13.07 47.67 27.86
C LEU A 781 -14.45 47.12 28.26
N ASN A 782 -14.66 45.80 28.22
CA ASN A 782 -15.92 45.18 28.65
C ASN A 782 -16.17 45.40 30.16
N ASN A 783 -15.15 45.18 31.01
CA ASN A 783 -15.23 45.48 32.44
C ASN A 783 -15.59 46.96 32.69
N THR A 784 -15.04 47.88 31.89
CA THR A 784 -15.34 49.32 31.98
C THR A 784 -16.77 49.63 31.53
N ARG A 785 -17.26 49.00 30.46
CA ARG A 785 -18.65 49.11 29.98
C ARG A 785 -19.64 48.70 31.05
N ASP A 786 -19.38 47.58 31.72
CA ASP A 786 -20.31 47.01 32.70
C ASP A 786 -20.34 47.83 34.00
N VAL A 787 -19.21 48.44 34.38
CA VAL A 787 -19.14 49.46 35.45
C VAL A 787 -19.86 50.76 35.08
N ILE A 788 -20.00 51.10 33.80
CA ILE A 788 -20.79 52.27 33.34
C ILE A 788 -22.28 51.93 33.33
N LEU A 789 -22.66 50.74 32.85
CA LEU A 789 -24.05 50.26 32.88
C LEU A 789 -24.61 50.20 34.31
N GLY A 790 -23.83 49.64 35.26
CA GLY A 790 -24.20 49.62 36.68
C GLY A 790 -24.30 50.99 37.37
N LYS A 791 -23.87 52.08 36.71
CA LYS A 791 -24.05 53.46 37.20
C LYS A 791 -25.25 54.17 36.57
N LEU A 792 -25.72 53.72 35.41
CA LEU A 792 -26.89 54.27 34.72
C LEU A 792 -28.21 53.83 35.37
N ASP A 793 -28.24 52.64 35.96
CA ASP A 793 -29.42 52.04 36.61
C ASP A 793 -29.85 52.74 37.93
N MET A 794 -29.13 53.80 38.35
CA MET A 794 -29.31 54.50 39.63
C MET A 794 -29.81 55.96 39.48
N VAL A 795 -30.28 56.37 38.29
CA VAL A 795 -30.68 57.78 38.02
C VAL A 795 -32.18 57.91 37.75
N THR A 796 -32.96 58.21 38.80
CA THR A 796 -34.37 58.62 38.70
C THR A 796 -34.48 60.14 38.45
N PRO A 797 -35.28 60.62 37.49
CA PRO A 797 -35.33 62.04 37.15
C PRO A 797 -36.15 62.88 38.17
N PRO A 798 -35.71 64.11 38.51
CA PRO A 798 -36.47 65.01 39.40
C PRO A 798 -37.59 65.76 38.68
N LEU A 799 -38.71 65.95 39.37
CA LEU A 799 -39.85 66.73 38.90
C LEU A 799 -39.56 68.23 38.95
N LEU A 800 -39.87 68.97 37.88
CA LEU A 800 -39.65 70.42 37.79
C LEU A 800 -40.98 71.16 37.56
N VAL A 801 -41.40 71.96 38.54
CA VAL A 801 -42.58 72.83 38.47
C VAL A 801 -42.14 74.23 38.07
N THR A 802 -42.72 74.80 37.02
CA THR A 802 -42.46 76.18 36.60
C THR A 802 -43.70 77.05 36.75
N THR A 803 -43.60 78.06 37.62
CA THR A 803 -44.62 79.10 37.84
C THR A 803 -44.76 80.04 36.65
N SER A 804 -45.99 80.51 36.37
CA SER A 804 -46.24 81.72 35.57
C SER A 804 -46.72 82.86 36.46
N VAL A 805 -46.52 84.11 36.04
CA VAL A 805 -46.73 85.32 36.87
C VAL A 805 -47.79 86.23 36.23
N GLU A 806 -48.84 86.55 36.99
CA GLU A 806 -49.87 87.51 36.57
C GLU A 806 -49.44 88.97 36.82
N GLY A 807 -49.85 89.88 35.93
CA GLY A 807 -49.60 91.31 36.02
C GLY A 807 -50.76 92.09 36.62
N LYS A 808 -50.47 93.06 37.49
CA LYS A 808 -51.46 93.99 38.07
C LYS A 808 -51.86 95.11 37.10
N PRO A 809 -53.10 95.61 37.22
CA PRO A 809 -53.35 97.06 37.33
C PRO A 809 -53.67 97.50 38.77
N LEU A 810 -53.75 98.81 39.00
CA LEU A 810 -54.14 99.43 40.29
C LEU A 810 -55.58 99.98 40.22
N GLU A 811 -56.29 99.96 41.35
CA GLU A 811 -57.60 100.61 41.51
C GLU A 811 -57.75 101.15 42.96
N VAL A 812 -57.88 102.47 43.12
CA VAL A 812 -58.07 103.20 44.41
C VAL A 812 -58.58 104.63 44.10
N PRO A 813 -59.46 105.28 44.91
CA PRO A 813 -60.64 104.81 45.64
C PRO A 813 -61.91 105.64 45.28
N SER A 814 -63.04 105.41 45.97
CA SER A 814 -64.17 106.35 46.01
C SER A 814 -64.84 106.41 47.40
N ASN A 815 -65.09 107.64 47.90
CA ASN A 815 -65.76 108.04 49.16
C ASN A 815 -65.51 109.56 49.38
N THR A 816 -66.38 110.45 49.89
CA THR A 816 -67.78 110.39 50.38
C THR A 816 -68.43 111.80 50.36
N SER A 817 -69.77 111.91 50.23
CA SER A 817 -70.61 113.09 50.62
C SER A 817 -70.48 114.40 49.79
N SER A 818 -71.43 115.36 49.78
CA SER A 818 -72.90 115.38 49.95
C SER A 818 -73.44 116.83 49.76
N GLN A 819 -74.76 117.02 49.64
CA GLN A 819 -75.50 118.32 49.78
C GLN A 819 -75.26 119.43 48.71
N MET A 820 -76.15 120.40 48.43
CA MET A 820 -77.62 120.56 48.58
C MET A 820 -78.09 121.85 47.83
N PHE A 821 -79.39 121.97 47.47
CA PHE A 821 -80.08 123.18 46.94
C PHE A 821 -79.65 123.70 45.54
N ASP A 822 -80.40 124.58 44.84
CA ASP A 822 -81.84 124.58 44.50
C ASP A 822 -82.11 125.58 43.33
N SER A 823 -83.19 125.35 42.56
CA SER A 823 -83.96 126.32 41.77
C SER A 823 -83.26 127.36 40.86
N GLU A 824 -83.10 127.04 39.56
CA GLU A 824 -83.16 128.04 38.46
C GLU A 824 -83.89 127.48 37.21
N CYS A 825 -85.12 127.00 37.40
CA CYS A 825 -85.88 126.26 36.39
C CYS A 825 -86.57 127.17 35.35
N GLN A 826 -85.80 127.74 34.42
CA GLN A 826 -86.37 128.33 33.19
C GLN A 826 -85.43 128.35 31.96
N SER A 827 -84.11 128.36 32.14
CA SER A 827 -83.12 128.16 31.05
C SER A 827 -82.96 126.68 30.67
N VAL A 828 -83.05 125.79 31.67
CA VAL A 828 -82.79 124.34 31.58
C VAL A 828 -83.56 123.63 30.45
N ASN A 829 -84.73 124.14 30.04
CA ASN A 829 -85.56 123.46 29.03
C ASN A 829 -84.95 123.46 27.61
N GLU A 830 -84.12 124.45 27.26
CA GLU A 830 -83.43 124.49 25.97
C GLU A 830 -82.14 123.65 25.99
N GLU A 831 -81.39 123.67 27.09
CA GLU A 831 -80.26 122.76 27.31
C GLU A 831 -80.70 121.29 27.40
N LEU A 832 -81.90 120.99 27.92
CA LEU A 832 -82.42 119.63 28.03
C LEU A 832 -82.69 119.00 26.66
N GLU A 833 -83.32 119.71 25.71
CA GLU A 833 -83.48 119.17 24.34
C GLU A 833 -82.13 119.10 23.58
N PHE A 834 -81.21 120.03 23.81
CA PHE A 834 -79.85 119.95 23.22
C PHE A 834 -79.06 118.75 23.75
N THR A 835 -79.03 118.54 25.07
CA THR A 835 -78.35 117.41 25.70
C THR A 835 -79.02 116.08 25.37
N LYS A 836 -80.35 116.02 25.29
CA LYS A 836 -81.12 114.84 24.85
C LYS A 836 -80.84 114.45 23.41
N LYS A 837 -80.74 115.42 22.49
CA LYS A 837 -80.29 115.16 21.11
C LYS A 837 -78.84 114.69 21.07
N THR A 838 -77.96 115.33 21.83
CA THR A 838 -76.55 114.93 21.96
C THR A 838 -76.42 113.51 22.52
N LEU A 839 -77.25 113.13 23.50
CA LEU A 839 -77.31 111.79 24.08
C LEU A 839 -77.73 110.75 23.02
N GLN A 840 -78.78 111.04 22.24
CA GLN A 840 -79.21 110.17 21.14
C GLN A 840 -78.11 109.98 20.07
N GLU A 841 -77.33 111.02 19.76
CA GLU A 841 -76.16 110.93 18.88
C GLU A 841 -75.02 110.10 19.50
N LYS A 842 -74.84 110.13 20.82
CA LYS A 842 -73.89 109.26 21.55
C LYS A 842 -74.38 107.80 21.60
N ASP A 843 -75.66 107.55 21.82
CA ASP A 843 -76.23 106.20 21.86
C ASP A 843 -76.09 105.48 20.50
N LEU A 844 -76.33 106.19 19.39
CA LEU A 844 -76.10 105.68 18.04
C LEU A 844 -74.61 105.35 17.79
N LEU A 845 -73.70 106.18 18.31
CA LEU A 845 -72.26 105.92 18.23
C LEU A 845 -71.86 104.71 19.09
N ILE A 846 -72.42 104.57 20.30
CA ILE A 846 -72.19 103.41 21.19
C ILE A 846 -72.69 102.13 20.53
N GLN A 847 -73.89 102.13 19.95
CA GLN A 847 -74.45 100.98 19.25
C GLN A 847 -73.61 100.58 18.03
N THR A 848 -73.08 101.57 17.29
CA THR A 848 -72.15 101.34 16.18
C THR A 848 -70.81 100.74 16.65
N LEU A 849 -70.26 101.23 17.78
CA LEU A 849 -69.04 100.69 18.38
C LEU A 849 -69.23 99.28 18.95
N GLN A 850 -70.38 98.98 19.54
CA GLN A 850 -70.74 97.64 20.01
C GLN A 850 -70.83 96.64 18.85
N GLU A 851 -71.48 97.01 17.74
CA GLU A 851 -71.55 96.17 16.54
C GLU A 851 -70.17 95.98 15.88
N ASN A 852 -69.32 97.02 15.84
CA ASN A 852 -67.95 96.89 15.34
C ASN A 852 -67.08 96.00 16.25
N ASN A 853 -67.19 96.13 17.57
CA ASN A 853 -66.50 95.24 18.52
C ASN A 853 -66.99 93.79 18.43
N ARG A 854 -68.28 93.57 18.17
CA ARG A 854 -68.84 92.24 17.90
C ARG A 854 -68.23 91.64 16.64
N ARG A 855 -68.25 92.37 15.51
CA ARG A 855 -67.64 91.93 14.24
C ARG A 855 -66.14 91.68 14.36
N LEU A 856 -65.41 92.50 15.12
CA LEU A 856 -63.99 92.27 15.42
C LEU A 856 -63.78 91.00 16.26
N SER A 857 -64.64 90.75 17.25
CA SER A 857 -64.59 89.52 18.07
C SER A 857 -64.90 88.27 17.24
N ASP A 858 -65.94 88.33 16.40
CA ASP A 858 -66.33 87.25 15.48
C ASP A 858 -65.22 86.98 14.45
N SER A 859 -64.60 88.04 13.90
CA SER A 859 -63.47 87.93 12.96
C SER A 859 -62.19 87.39 13.62
N MET A 860 -61.91 87.77 14.88
CA MET A 860 -60.80 87.23 15.67
C MET A 860 -61.00 85.75 15.99
N ALA A 861 -62.24 85.35 16.35
CA ALA A 861 -62.59 83.96 16.58
C ALA A 861 -62.43 83.12 15.30
N ALA A 862 -62.96 83.60 14.17
CA ALA A 862 -62.81 82.94 12.87
C ALA A 862 -61.34 82.81 12.46
N SER A 863 -60.53 83.87 12.61
CA SER A 863 -59.09 83.84 12.33
C SER A 863 -58.36 82.84 13.22
N SER A 864 -58.67 82.79 14.52
CA SER A 864 -58.04 81.86 15.46
C SER A 864 -58.44 80.40 15.21
N GLU A 865 -59.67 80.15 14.73
CA GLU A 865 -60.11 78.80 14.34
C GLU A 865 -59.41 78.31 13.05
N VAL A 866 -59.24 79.20 12.06
CA VAL A 866 -58.45 78.92 10.84
C VAL A 866 -56.99 78.68 11.19
N GLU A 867 -56.40 79.49 12.06
CA GLU A 867 -55.02 79.32 12.53
C GLU A 867 -54.85 77.98 13.27
N ARG A 868 -55.79 77.61 14.15
CA ARG A 868 -55.80 76.30 14.81
C ARG A 868 -55.86 75.13 13.83
N LYS A 869 -56.69 75.22 12.79
CA LYS A 869 -56.80 74.20 11.75
C LYS A 869 -55.50 74.07 10.95
N CYS A 870 -54.90 75.19 10.54
CA CYS A 870 -53.61 75.21 9.87
C CYS A 870 -52.47 74.63 10.74
N GLN A 871 -52.41 74.98 12.03
CA GLN A 871 -51.46 74.39 12.98
C GLN A 871 -51.67 72.87 13.16
N GLN A 872 -52.93 72.40 13.14
CA GLN A 872 -53.26 70.98 13.23
C GLN A 872 -52.87 70.21 11.96
N GLU A 873 -53.11 70.77 10.77
CA GLU A 873 -52.68 70.20 9.49
C GLU A 873 -51.16 70.14 9.38
N PHE A 874 -50.45 71.22 9.71
CA PHE A 874 -48.99 71.24 9.77
C PHE A 874 -48.44 70.21 10.78
N GLY A 875 -49.08 70.04 11.94
CA GLY A 875 -48.73 69.00 12.91
C GLY A 875 -48.90 67.57 12.38
N LEU A 876 -49.90 67.33 11.53
CA LEU A 876 -50.10 66.05 10.85
C LEU A 876 -49.07 65.82 9.73
N GLU A 877 -48.73 66.85 8.96
CA GLU A 877 -47.71 66.78 7.91
C GLU A 877 -46.31 66.54 8.48
N VAL A 878 -45.91 67.30 9.51
CA VAL A 878 -44.65 67.09 10.23
C VAL A 878 -44.57 65.68 10.83
N LYS A 879 -45.70 65.14 11.33
CA LYS A 879 -45.75 63.76 11.79
C LYS A 879 -45.55 62.77 10.64
N GLN A 880 -46.26 62.90 9.51
CA GLN A 880 -46.06 62.02 8.35
C GLN A 880 -44.64 62.07 7.79
N LEU A 881 -44.00 63.26 7.77
CA LEU A 881 -42.61 63.42 7.34
C LEU A 881 -41.64 62.71 8.29
N LYS A 882 -41.91 62.76 9.61
CA LYS A 882 -41.13 62.03 10.60
C LYS A 882 -41.32 60.52 10.50
N ASP A 883 -42.56 60.04 10.40
CA ASP A 883 -42.88 58.62 10.23
C ASP A 883 -42.20 58.06 8.95
N LYS A 884 -42.19 58.83 7.85
CA LYS A 884 -41.43 58.50 6.61
C LYS A 884 -39.91 58.48 6.83
N SER A 885 -39.36 59.44 7.56
CA SER A 885 -37.94 59.52 7.90
C SER A 885 -37.48 58.29 8.72
N ASP A 886 -38.28 57.88 9.70
CA ASP A 886 -37.96 56.74 10.57
C ASP A 886 -38.00 55.42 9.79
N ILE A 887 -38.98 55.25 8.88
CA ILE A 887 -39.04 54.11 7.94
C ILE A 887 -37.81 54.06 7.03
N LEU A 888 -37.42 55.19 6.43
CA LEU A 888 -36.22 55.28 5.59
C LEU A 888 -34.95 54.98 6.39
N GLN A 889 -34.86 55.42 7.65
CA GLN A 889 -33.71 55.11 8.51
C GLN A 889 -33.62 53.63 8.88
N MET A 890 -34.76 52.94 9.07
CA MET A 890 -34.74 51.47 9.28
C MET A 890 -34.30 50.74 8.00
N SER A 891 -34.83 51.11 6.83
CA SER A 891 -34.43 50.49 5.55
C SER A 891 -32.95 50.73 5.21
N LEU A 892 -32.38 51.88 5.60
CA LEU A 892 -30.95 52.15 5.46
C LEU A 892 -30.13 51.18 6.33
N LYS A 893 -30.47 51.03 7.61
CA LYS A 893 -29.79 50.11 8.55
C LYS A 893 -29.89 48.65 8.10
N GLU A 894 -31.03 48.24 7.55
CA GLU A 894 -31.22 46.91 6.98
C GLU A 894 -30.28 46.68 5.77
N LYS A 895 -30.15 47.66 4.88
CA LYS A 895 -29.21 47.61 3.75
C LYS A 895 -27.76 47.61 4.21
N ASP A 896 -27.38 48.40 5.23
CA ASP A 896 -26.03 48.40 5.79
C ASP A 896 -25.67 47.03 6.40
N LEU A 897 -26.61 46.39 7.11
CA LEU A 897 -26.45 45.03 7.64
C LEU A 897 -26.34 43.98 6.53
N LEU A 898 -27.12 44.11 5.45
CA LEU A 898 -27.04 43.23 4.28
C LEU A 898 -25.71 43.40 3.53
N ILE A 899 -25.25 44.64 3.33
CA ILE A 899 -23.94 44.96 2.73
C ILE A 899 -22.82 44.36 3.57
N LYS A 900 -22.87 44.53 4.90
CA LYS A 900 -21.89 43.91 5.81
C LYS A 900 -21.90 42.39 5.69
N SER A 901 -23.07 41.75 5.79
CA SER A 901 -23.22 40.29 5.65
C SER A 901 -22.67 39.77 4.32
N LYS A 902 -22.84 40.52 3.23
CA LYS A 902 -22.27 40.19 1.91
C LYS A 902 -20.78 40.45 1.81
N GLY A 903 -20.25 41.47 2.49
CA GLY A 903 -18.82 41.70 2.66
C GLY A 903 -18.13 40.57 3.42
N ASP A 904 -18.71 40.17 4.56
CA ASP A 904 -18.21 39.07 5.40
C ASP A 904 -18.22 37.73 4.61
N GLN A 905 -19.28 37.47 3.82
CA GLN A 905 -19.34 36.33 2.90
C GLN A 905 -18.27 36.38 1.79
N LEU A 906 -18.02 37.55 1.19
CA LEU A 906 -16.98 37.73 0.17
C LEU A 906 -15.57 37.54 0.74
N LEU A 907 -15.30 38.02 1.95
CA LEU A 907 -14.03 37.81 2.65
C LEU A 907 -13.79 36.32 2.92
N SER A 908 -14.80 35.61 3.45
CA SER A 908 -14.69 34.16 3.68
C SER A 908 -14.50 33.36 2.38
N LEU A 909 -15.19 33.71 1.29
CA LEU A 909 -14.96 33.09 -0.02
C LEU A 909 -13.55 33.37 -0.56
N ARG A 910 -13.03 34.58 -0.38
CA ARG A 910 -11.67 34.95 -0.81
C ARG A 910 -10.60 34.19 -0.01
N GLU A 911 -10.78 34.05 1.29
CA GLU A 911 -9.88 33.28 2.16
C GLU A 911 -9.87 31.79 1.78
N ASN A 912 -11.05 31.18 1.59
CA ASN A 912 -11.16 29.81 1.10
C ASN A 912 -10.50 29.61 -0.29
N LEU A 913 -10.65 30.56 -1.21
CA LEU A 913 -10.03 30.51 -2.54
C LEU A 913 -8.51 30.63 -2.42
N SER A 914 -7.98 31.57 -1.62
CA SER A 914 -6.55 31.72 -1.35
C SER A 914 -5.94 30.46 -0.72
N ASN A 915 -6.67 29.81 0.20
CA ASN A 915 -6.23 28.55 0.79
C ASN A 915 -6.16 27.44 -0.26
N LYS A 916 -7.18 27.31 -1.13
CA LYS A 916 -7.19 26.34 -2.23
C LYS A 916 -6.14 26.62 -3.31
N GLU A 917 -5.77 27.88 -3.53
CA GLU A 917 -4.67 28.28 -4.40
C GLU A 917 -3.31 27.85 -3.80
N SER A 918 -3.12 27.99 -2.48
CA SER A 918 -1.92 27.49 -1.79
C SER A 918 -1.82 25.95 -1.75
N GLU A 919 -2.94 25.24 -1.58
CA GLU A 919 -3.00 23.77 -1.71
C GLU A 919 -2.63 23.33 -3.14
N ASN A 920 -3.04 24.08 -4.16
CA ASN A 920 -2.76 23.79 -5.56
C ASN A 920 -1.26 23.90 -5.87
N GLU A 921 -0.57 24.94 -5.36
CA GLU A 921 0.90 25.04 -5.51
C GLU A 921 1.66 23.93 -4.76
N LEU A 922 1.21 23.55 -3.55
CA LEU A 922 1.78 22.40 -2.84
C LEU A 922 1.59 21.08 -3.60
N LEU A 923 0.43 20.89 -4.24
CA LEU A 923 0.17 19.73 -5.11
C LEU A 923 1.01 19.78 -6.39
N LYS A 924 1.18 20.94 -7.04
CA LYS A 924 2.08 21.11 -8.20
C LYS A 924 3.52 20.77 -7.82
N GLN A 925 4.03 21.29 -6.71
CA GLN A 925 5.39 20.99 -6.24
C GLN A 925 5.55 19.48 -5.94
N SER A 926 4.55 18.86 -5.30
CA SER A 926 4.52 17.41 -5.07
C SER A 926 4.55 16.61 -6.39
N VAL A 927 3.81 17.03 -7.40
CA VAL A 927 3.81 16.41 -8.75
C VAL A 927 5.14 16.61 -9.47
N THR A 928 5.81 17.74 -9.31
CA THR A 928 7.17 17.96 -9.86
C THR A 928 8.18 17.03 -9.19
N ASN A 929 8.22 16.98 -7.86
CA ASN A 929 9.11 16.09 -7.11
C ASN A 929 8.88 14.61 -7.47
N LEU A 930 7.62 14.20 -7.72
CA LEU A 930 7.30 12.85 -8.19
C LEU A 930 7.84 12.59 -9.61
N LYS A 931 7.70 13.53 -10.54
CA LYS A 931 8.25 13.40 -11.90
C LYS A 931 9.77 13.31 -11.92
N GLU A 932 10.45 14.11 -11.10
CA GLU A 932 11.91 14.05 -10.94
C GLU A 932 12.35 12.69 -10.40
N ARG A 933 11.62 12.16 -9.39
CA ARG A 933 11.88 10.81 -8.86
C ARG A 933 11.56 9.70 -9.86
N THR A 934 10.54 9.85 -10.71
CA THR A 934 10.27 8.93 -11.82
C THR A 934 11.41 8.94 -12.84
N LEU A 935 11.91 10.12 -13.24
CA LEU A 935 13.05 10.24 -14.17
C LEU A 935 14.33 9.58 -13.63
N ILE A 936 14.61 9.71 -12.32
CA ILE A 936 15.73 9.01 -11.68
C ILE A 936 15.53 7.49 -11.78
N LEU A 937 14.34 6.98 -11.42
CA LEU A 937 14.03 5.55 -11.49
C LEU A 937 14.05 4.98 -12.92
N GLU A 938 13.61 5.76 -13.92
CA GLU A 938 13.72 5.40 -15.34
C GLU A 938 15.18 5.28 -15.79
N MET A 939 16.06 6.17 -15.30
CA MET A 939 17.49 6.13 -15.59
C MET A 939 18.20 4.99 -14.86
N ASP A 940 17.85 4.72 -13.60
CA ASP A 940 18.31 3.54 -12.85
C ASP A 940 17.91 2.25 -13.58
N VAL A 941 16.67 2.12 -14.04
CA VAL A 941 16.19 0.97 -14.82
C VAL A 941 16.95 0.81 -16.14
N CYS A 942 17.30 1.91 -16.82
CA CYS A 942 18.16 1.86 -18.01
C CYS A 942 19.58 1.35 -17.68
N THR A 943 20.24 1.86 -16.63
CA THR A 943 21.60 1.41 -16.26
C THR A 943 21.63 -0.05 -15.80
N LEU A 944 20.64 -0.49 -15.01
CA LEU A 944 20.47 -1.89 -14.60
C LEU A 944 20.22 -2.81 -15.80
N LYS A 945 19.51 -2.34 -16.82
CA LYS A 945 19.33 -3.08 -18.08
C LYS A 945 20.65 -3.21 -18.86
N GLU A 946 21.42 -2.13 -18.99
CA GLU A 946 22.74 -2.17 -19.63
C GLU A 946 23.74 -3.05 -18.86
N GLU A 947 23.65 -3.12 -17.54
CA GLU A 947 24.44 -4.06 -16.73
C GLU A 947 23.99 -5.51 -16.96
N ASN A 948 22.68 -5.77 -16.97
CA ASN A 948 22.14 -7.10 -17.23
C ASN A 948 22.49 -7.61 -18.65
N ASP A 949 22.42 -6.74 -19.66
CA ASP A 949 22.86 -7.05 -21.03
C ASP A 949 24.37 -7.34 -21.09
N ARG A 950 25.21 -6.63 -20.32
CA ARG A 950 26.64 -6.93 -20.15
C ARG A 950 26.91 -8.26 -19.43
N ILE A 951 26.12 -8.58 -18.40
CA ILE A 951 26.19 -9.86 -17.68
C ILE A 951 25.78 -11.01 -18.61
N ALA A 952 24.72 -10.84 -19.41
CA ALA A 952 24.26 -11.81 -20.39
C ALA A 952 25.33 -12.08 -21.47
N ALA A 953 25.94 -11.03 -22.03
CA ALA A 953 27.04 -11.16 -22.99
C ALA A 953 28.25 -11.91 -22.39
N LYS A 954 28.64 -11.59 -21.15
CA LYS A 954 29.74 -12.27 -20.44
C LYS A 954 29.40 -13.72 -20.08
N SER A 955 28.14 -14.02 -19.78
CA SER A 955 27.65 -15.39 -19.58
C SER A 955 27.73 -16.20 -20.88
N GLN A 956 27.35 -15.60 -22.01
CA GLN A 956 27.48 -16.22 -23.33
C GLN A 956 28.95 -16.46 -23.72
N GLU A 957 29.85 -15.52 -23.44
CA GLU A 957 31.30 -15.71 -23.59
C GLU A 957 31.78 -16.96 -22.80
N LYS A 958 31.40 -17.06 -21.52
CA LYS A 958 31.80 -18.21 -20.67
C LYS A 958 31.19 -19.54 -21.09
N GLU A 959 29.97 -19.54 -21.62
CA GLU A 959 29.39 -20.73 -22.28
C GLU A 959 30.20 -21.16 -23.52
N THR A 960 30.69 -20.20 -24.33
CA THR A 960 31.56 -20.53 -25.48
C THR A 960 32.96 -21.01 -25.07
N GLU A 961 33.56 -20.44 -24.02
CA GLU A 961 34.79 -20.96 -23.41
C GLU A 961 34.61 -22.38 -22.89
N PHE A 962 33.52 -22.64 -22.17
CA PHE A 962 33.21 -23.97 -21.62
C PHE A 962 33.06 -25.02 -22.73
N ARG A 963 32.39 -24.69 -23.84
CA ARG A 963 32.29 -25.57 -25.01
C ARG A 963 33.65 -25.85 -25.65
N ALA A 964 34.50 -24.84 -25.80
CA ALA A 964 35.86 -25.03 -26.34
C ALA A 964 36.75 -25.90 -25.42
N LEU A 965 36.61 -25.75 -24.10
CA LEU A 965 37.27 -26.60 -23.10
C LEU A 965 36.71 -28.03 -23.11
N GLN A 966 35.40 -28.21 -23.31
CA GLN A 966 34.78 -29.53 -23.45
C GLN A 966 35.23 -30.24 -24.73
N GLU A 967 35.31 -29.51 -25.85
CA GLU A 967 35.79 -30.07 -27.12
C GLU A 967 37.28 -30.44 -27.07
N THR A 968 38.14 -29.57 -26.54
CA THR A 968 39.57 -29.89 -26.38
C THR A 968 39.81 -31.05 -25.40
N ASN A 969 39.03 -31.17 -24.32
CA ASN A 969 39.07 -32.33 -23.43
C ASN A 969 38.59 -33.63 -24.13
N MET A 970 37.57 -33.56 -24.99
CA MET A 970 37.16 -34.68 -25.85
C MET A 970 38.29 -35.09 -26.82
N GLN A 971 38.97 -34.13 -27.46
CA GLN A 971 40.11 -34.39 -28.34
C GLN A 971 41.29 -35.03 -27.59
N PHE A 972 41.63 -34.54 -26.39
CA PHE A 972 42.64 -35.19 -25.53
C PHE A 972 42.23 -36.60 -25.10
N SER A 973 40.95 -36.81 -24.76
CA SER A 973 40.41 -38.13 -24.38
C SER A 973 40.44 -39.15 -25.52
N ILE A 974 40.32 -38.69 -26.78
CA ILE A 974 40.52 -39.52 -27.98
C ILE A 974 42.02 -39.84 -28.16
N MET A 975 42.87 -38.81 -28.13
CA MET A 975 44.33 -38.96 -28.31
C MET A 975 44.98 -39.86 -27.24
N LEU A 976 44.52 -39.76 -25.99
CA LEU A 976 44.99 -40.64 -24.91
C LEU A 976 44.66 -42.10 -25.22
N ARG A 977 43.42 -42.38 -25.65
CA ARG A 977 42.96 -43.73 -26.01
C ARG A 977 43.69 -44.28 -27.24
N GLU A 978 44.02 -43.44 -28.22
CA GLU A 978 44.89 -43.81 -29.34
C GLU A 978 46.30 -44.20 -28.87
N LYS A 979 46.86 -43.48 -27.90
CA LYS A 979 48.17 -43.81 -27.31
C LYS A 979 48.13 -45.06 -26.42
N GLU A 980 47.03 -45.32 -25.74
CA GLU A 980 46.79 -46.59 -25.04
C GLU A 980 46.73 -47.77 -26.02
N PHE A 981 46.03 -47.63 -27.15
CA PHE A 981 46.03 -48.65 -28.21
C PHE A 981 47.42 -48.86 -28.81
N GLU A 982 48.18 -47.80 -29.10
CA GLU A 982 49.55 -47.90 -29.62
C GLU A 982 50.50 -48.58 -28.62
N HIS A 983 50.40 -48.22 -27.32
CA HIS A 983 51.15 -48.88 -26.26
C HIS A 983 50.81 -50.36 -26.14
N ASN A 984 49.52 -50.71 -26.10
CA ASN A 984 49.07 -52.10 -25.98
C ASN A 984 49.49 -52.94 -27.19
N PHE A 985 49.36 -52.40 -28.41
CA PHE A 985 49.85 -53.06 -29.62
C PHE A 985 51.38 -53.29 -29.59
N MET A 986 52.16 -52.31 -29.15
CA MET A 986 53.61 -52.45 -29.00
C MET A 986 54.00 -53.44 -27.89
N LYS A 987 53.22 -53.51 -26.82
CA LYS A 987 53.37 -54.47 -25.72
C LYS A 987 53.06 -55.90 -26.17
N GLU A 988 51.96 -56.13 -26.88
CA GLU A 988 51.63 -57.43 -27.49
C GLU A 988 52.70 -57.87 -28.49
N LYS A 989 53.18 -56.94 -29.33
CA LYS A 989 54.27 -57.19 -30.28
C LYS A 989 55.57 -57.57 -29.56
N ALA A 990 55.92 -56.91 -28.45
CA ALA A 990 57.07 -57.25 -27.63
C ALA A 990 56.93 -58.64 -26.98
N LEU A 991 55.77 -58.94 -26.38
CA LEU A 991 55.46 -60.26 -25.82
C LEU A 991 55.49 -61.37 -26.89
N THR A 992 55.06 -61.07 -28.12
CA THR A 992 55.11 -62.00 -29.26
C THR A 992 56.56 -62.28 -29.68
N PHE A 993 57.42 -61.26 -29.72
CA PHE A 993 58.86 -61.48 -29.93
C PHE A 993 59.51 -62.27 -28.79
N GLU A 994 59.16 -61.99 -27.53
CA GLU A 994 59.65 -62.74 -26.37
C GLU A 994 59.22 -64.22 -26.42
N LYS A 995 57.96 -64.49 -26.81
CA LYS A 995 57.45 -65.85 -27.00
C LYS A 995 58.18 -66.56 -28.15
N MET A 996 58.33 -65.93 -29.32
CA MET A 996 59.07 -66.50 -30.45
C MET A 996 60.56 -66.76 -30.13
N LEU A 997 61.18 -65.97 -29.25
CA LEU A 997 62.55 -66.24 -28.76
C LEU A 997 62.59 -67.49 -27.89
N LYS A 998 61.65 -67.66 -26.95
CA LYS A 998 61.54 -68.86 -26.10
C LYS A 998 61.15 -70.12 -26.90
N GLU A 999 60.23 -70.01 -27.86
CA GLU A 999 59.84 -71.10 -28.75
C GLU A 999 61.00 -71.57 -29.64
N ARG A 1000 61.90 -70.65 -30.04
CA ARG A 1000 63.15 -70.96 -30.76
C ARG A 1000 64.12 -71.79 -29.92
N GLU A 1001 64.06 -71.69 -28.59
CA GLU A 1001 64.91 -72.42 -27.65
C GLU A 1001 64.35 -73.82 -27.28
N GLN A 1002 63.05 -74.08 -27.47
CA GLN A 1002 62.38 -75.27 -26.89
C GLN A 1002 61.87 -76.34 -27.88
N GLY A 1003 61.69 -76.04 -29.17
CA GLY A 1003 61.74 -77.10 -30.20
C GLY A 1003 60.45 -77.85 -30.56
N LYS A 1004 59.54 -77.16 -31.24
CA LYS A 1004 58.81 -77.69 -32.44
C LYS A 1004 57.69 -78.73 -32.27
N THR A 1005 57.18 -79.03 -31.07
CA THR A 1005 55.94 -79.83 -30.90
C THR A 1005 54.66 -79.01 -30.69
N GLU A 1006 54.77 -77.75 -30.28
CA GLU A 1006 53.62 -76.93 -29.79
C GLU A 1006 52.83 -76.20 -30.90
N LEU A 1007 53.32 -76.24 -32.15
CA LEU A 1007 52.78 -75.49 -33.28
C LEU A 1007 51.27 -75.71 -33.52
N ASN A 1008 50.75 -76.92 -33.24
CA ASN A 1008 49.33 -77.24 -33.38
C ASN A 1008 48.45 -76.67 -32.24
N GLN A 1009 48.98 -76.51 -31.03
CA GLN A 1009 48.27 -75.81 -29.95
C GLN A 1009 48.23 -74.32 -30.25
N LEU A 1010 49.36 -73.72 -30.62
CA LEU A 1010 49.45 -72.32 -31.06
C LEU A 1010 48.50 -72.01 -32.22
N LEU A 1011 48.37 -72.91 -33.20
CA LEU A 1011 47.47 -72.73 -34.34
C LEU A 1011 45.97 -72.74 -33.95
N ASN A 1012 45.59 -73.53 -32.93
CA ASN A 1012 44.21 -73.58 -32.44
C ASN A 1012 43.91 -72.41 -31.48
N GLU A 1013 44.87 -72.04 -30.64
CA GLU A 1013 44.78 -70.86 -29.76
C GLU A 1013 44.68 -69.57 -30.59
N ALA A 1014 45.50 -69.42 -31.63
CA ALA A 1014 45.43 -68.30 -32.57
C ALA A 1014 44.10 -68.25 -33.34
N LYS A 1015 43.50 -69.39 -33.69
CA LYS A 1015 42.15 -69.42 -34.27
C LYS A 1015 41.08 -68.95 -33.30
N SER A 1016 41.09 -69.44 -32.05
CA SER A 1016 40.12 -68.99 -31.04
C SER A 1016 40.28 -67.50 -30.69
N MET A 1017 41.52 -67.00 -30.65
CA MET A 1017 41.82 -65.57 -30.53
C MET A 1017 41.27 -64.77 -31.73
N HIS A 1018 41.44 -65.27 -32.96
CA HIS A 1018 40.91 -64.64 -34.16
C HIS A 1018 39.38 -64.61 -34.18
N GLU A 1019 38.71 -65.71 -33.81
CA GLU A 1019 37.25 -65.78 -33.69
C GLU A 1019 36.71 -64.80 -32.65
N LYS A 1020 37.37 -64.66 -31.49
CA LYS A 1020 37.02 -63.65 -30.47
C LYS A 1020 37.26 -62.22 -30.96
N ALA A 1021 38.36 -61.96 -31.67
CA ALA A 1021 38.63 -60.66 -32.26
C ALA A 1021 37.58 -60.27 -33.31
N VAL A 1022 37.13 -61.23 -34.12
CA VAL A 1022 36.02 -61.04 -35.08
C VAL A 1022 34.69 -60.79 -34.36
N ALA A 1023 34.41 -61.47 -33.23
CA ALA A 1023 33.22 -61.22 -32.43
C ALA A 1023 33.22 -59.80 -31.83
N PHE A 1024 34.29 -59.38 -31.16
CA PHE A 1024 34.40 -58.01 -30.64
C PHE A 1024 34.35 -56.94 -31.73
N GLN A 1025 34.92 -57.22 -32.91
CA GLN A 1025 34.81 -56.34 -34.09
C GLN A 1025 33.34 -56.19 -34.54
N GLN A 1026 32.57 -57.28 -34.56
CA GLN A 1026 31.14 -57.26 -34.90
C GLN A 1026 30.31 -56.50 -33.85
N GLU A 1027 30.53 -56.75 -32.55
CA GLU A 1027 29.86 -56.03 -31.46
C GLU A 1027 30.15 -54.52 -31.52
N ARG A 1028 31.42 -54.14 -31.73
CA ARG A 1028 31.86 -52.74 -31.87
C ARG A 1028 31.19 -52.06 -33.06
N ASP A 1029 31.13 -52.72 -34.21
CA ASP A 1029 30.52 -52.15 -35.42
C ASP A 1029 28.99 -52.08 -35.30
N GLN A 1030 28.36 -53.03 -34.59
CA GLN A 1030 26.94 -52.99 -34.25
C GLN A 1030 26.60 -51.83 -33.28
N VAL A 1031 27.44 -51.61 -32.25
CA VAL A 1031 27.31 -50.45 -31.34
C VAL A 1031 27.52 -49.13 -32.10
N MET A 1032 28.48 -49.07 -33.03
CA MET A 1032 28.70 -47.89 -33.87
C MET A 1032 27.48 -47.59 -34.77
N LEU A 1033 26.84 -48.61 -35.34
CA LEU A 1033 25.60 -48.46 -36.10
C LEU A 1033 24.44 -47.95 -35.23
N ALA A 1034 24.27 -48.50 -34.02
CA ALA A 1034 23.25 -48.04 -33.07
C ALA A 1034 23.47 -46.59 -32.62
N LEU A 1035 24.72 -46.21 -32.33
CA LEU A 1035 25.11 -44.84 -32.00
C LEU A 1035 24.79 -43.88 -33.15
N LYS A 1036 25.17 -44.25 -34.39
CA LYS A 1036 24.92 -43.45 -35.59
C LYS A 1036 23.44 -43.30 -35.90
N GLN A 1037 22.64 -44.36 -35.68
CA GLN A 1037 21.19 -44.28 -35.77
C GLN A 1037 20.64 -43.28 -34.75
N LYS A 1038 21.04 -43.38 -33.47
CA LYS A 1038 20.59 -42.43 -32.43
C LYS A 1038 20.99 -40.99 -32.73
N GLN A 1039 22.19 -40.77 -33.28
CA GLN A 1039 22.64 -39.44 -33.69
C GLN A 1039 21.77 -38.85 -34.82
N MET A 1040 21.34 -39.67 -35.80
CA MET A 1040 20.41 -39.24 -36.84
C MET A 1040 19.00 -38.97 -36.28
N GLU A 1041 18.50 -39.80 -35.36
CA GLU A 1041 17.21 -39.58 -34.68
C GLU A 1041 17.22 -38.28 -33.86
N THR A 1042 18.28 -38.00 -33.09
CA THR A 1042 18.43 -36.74 -32.36
C THR A 1042 18.50 -35.53 -33.29
N SER A 1043 19.23 -35.63 -34.42
CA SER A 1043 19.30 -34.53 -35.41
C SER A 1043 17.94 -34.28 -36.08
N ALA A 1044 17.18 -35.32 -36.40
CA ALA A 1044 15.83 -35.19 -36.94
C ALA A 1044 14.89 -34.46 -35.95
N LEU A 1045 14.89 -34.87 -34.68
CA LEU A 1045 14.09 -34.23 -33.63
C LEU A 1045 14.49 -32.76 -33.38
N GLN A 1046 15.78 -32.43 -33.44
CA GLN A 1046 16.24 -31.03 -33.35
C GLN A 1046 15.70 -30.17 -34.50
N ASN A 1047 15.71 -30.69 -35.73
CA ASN A 1047 15.15 -30.00 -36.90
C ASN A 1047 13.63 -29.82 -36.80
N GLU A 1048 12.91 -30.80 -36.25
CA GLU A 1048 11.46 -30.71 -36.04
C GLU A 1048 11.10 -29.68 -34.96
N VAL A 1049 11.82 -29.65 -33.83
CA VAL A 1049 11.67 -28.62 -32.78
C VAL A 1049 11.95 -27.21 -33.33
N GLN A 1050 12.99 -27.06 -34.17
CA GLN A 1050 13.29 -25.78 -34.81
C GLN A 1050 12.17 -25.33 -35.77
N TYR A 1051 11.67 -26.25 -36.61
CA TYR A 1051 10.54 -25.97 -37.50
C TYR A 1051 9.27 -25.55 -36.74
N LEU A 1052 8.98 -26.18 -35.60
CA LEU A 1052 7.83 -25.83 -34.76
C LEU A 1052 7.96 -24.42 -34.17
N ARG A 1053 9.15 -24.03 -33.68
CA ARG A 1053 9.41 -22.65 -33.19
C ARG A 1053 9.23 -21.60 -34.28
N GLU A 1054 9.73 -21.85 -35.49
CA GLU A 1054 9.56 -20.92 -36.61
C GLU A 1054 8.10 -20.83 -37.09
N LYS A 1055 7.31 -21.89 -36.93
CA LYS A 1055 5.87 -21.89 -37.21
C LYS A 1055 5.10 -21.11 -36.16
N GLU A 1056 5.42 -21.29 -34.88
CA GLU A 1056 4.86 -20.51 -33.77
C GLU A 1056 5.16 -19.00 -33.92
N GLN A 1057 6.40 -18.64 -34.23
CA GLN A 1057 6.80 -17.24 -34.46
C GLN A 1057 6.00 -16.61 -35.61
N ARG A 1058 5.76 -17.36 -36.70
CA ARG A 1058 4.93 -16.90 -37.83
C ARG A 1058 3.47 -16.70 -37.44
N LEU A 1059 2.88 -17.62 -36.67
CA LEU A 1059 1.50 -17.51 -36.19
C LEU A 1059 1.32 -16.31 -35.25
N ASN A 1060 2.27 -16.04 -34.36
CA ASN A 1060 2.23 -14.85 -33.50
C ASN A 1060 2.30 -13.54 -34.32
N GLN A 1061 3.16 -13.49 -35.35
CA GLN A 1061 3.20 -12.33 -36.27
C GLN A 1061 1.88 -12.15 -37.06
N GLU A 1062 1.18 -13.22 -37.40
CA GLU A 1062 -0.14 -13.14 -38.03
C GLU A 1062 -1.24 -12.69 -37.06
N LEU A 1063 -1.21 -13.15 -35.81
CA LEU A 1063 -2.12 -12.69 -34.75
C LEU A 1063 -1.97 -11.18 -34.47
N ASP A 1064 -0.74 -10.67 -34.38
CA ASP A 1064 -0.50 -9.24 -34.12
C ASP A 1064 -0.87 -8.36 -35.33
N ARG A 1065 -0.65 -8.84 -36.57
CA ARG A 1065 -1.20 -8.19 -37.77
C ARG A 1065 -2.73 -8.14 -37.73
N LEU A 1066 -3.38 -9.23 -37.32
CA LEU A 1066 -4.84 -9.29 -37.26
C LEU A 1066 -5.42 -8.38 -36.16
N ARG A 1067 -4.77 -8.31 -34.98
CA ARG A 1067 -5.09 -7.36 -33.90
C ARG A 1067 -5.01 -5.92 -34.40
N ASN A 1068 -3.90 -5.54 -35.03
CA ASN A 1068 -3.70 -4.18 -35.54
C ASN A 1068 -4.75 -3.83 -36.61
N HIS A 1069 -5.06 -4.74 -37.53
CA HIS A 1069 -6.08 -4.50 -38.55
C HIS A 1069 -7.51 -4.40 -37.98
N LEU A 1070 -7.82 -5.13 -36.91
CA LEU A 1070 -9.09 -4.98 -36.19
C LEU A 1070 -9.18 -3.63 -35.49
N LEU A 1071 -8.11 -3.17 -34.84
CA LEU A 1071 -8.02 -1.84 -34.23
C LEU A 1071 -8.19 -0.74 -35.29
N GLU A 1072 -7.47 -0.79 -36.41
CA GLU A 1072 -7.63 0.16 -37.54
C GLU A 1072 -9.07 0.21 -38.06
N ARG A 1073 -9.76 -0.94 -38.08
CA ARG A 1073 -11.16 -1.06 -38.51
C ARG A 1073 -12.15 -0.49 -37.49
N GLU A 1074 -11.89 -0.65 -36.20
CA GLU A 1074 -12.67 -0.02 -35.13
C GLU A 1074 -12.48 1.51 -35.12
N ASP A 1075 -11.24 1.97 -35.24
CA ASP A 1075 -10.86 3.38 -35.34
C ASP A 1075 -11.43 4.07 -36.59
N THR A 1076 -11.59 3.36 -37.71
CA THR A 1076 -12.25 3.90 -38.91
C THR A 1076 -13.77 3.89 -38.76
N SER A 1077 -14.37 2.81 -38.24
CA SER A 1077 -15.81 2.70 -38.00
C SER A 1077 -16.33 3.75 -37.00
N THR A 1078 -15.56 4.06 -35.94
CA THR A 1078 -15.90 5.12 -34.98
C THR A 1078 -15.81 6.52 -35.60
N ARG A 1079 -14.76 6.81 -36.39
CA ARG A 1079 -14.65 8.06 -37.16
C ARG A 1079 -15.78 8.22 -38.19
N GLU A 1080 -16.19 7.15 -38.86
CA GLU A 1080 -17.31 7.18 -39.81
C GLU A 1080 -18.66 7.42 -39.10
N ALA A 1081 -18.87 6.83 -37.92
CA ALA A 1081 -20.06 7.07 -37.10
C ALA A 1081 -20.16 8.53 -36.64
N LEU A 1082 -19.07 9.10 -36.10
CA LEU A 1082 -19.01 10.51 -35.72
C LEU A 1082 -19.25 11.42 -36.93
N ALA A 1083 -18.67 11.10 -38.09
CA ALA A 1083 -18.91 11.83 -39.33
C ALA A 1083 -20.33 11.64 -39.91
N ALA A 1084 -21.09 10.62 -39.48
CA ALA A 1084 -22.49 10.45 -39.83
C ALA A 1084 -23.40 11.28 -38.91
N GLU A 1085 -23.17 11.23 -37.60
CA GLU A 1085 -23.86 12.08 -36.61
C GLU A 1085 -23.67 13.58 -36.93
N ASP A 1086 -22.44 13.99 -37.27
CA ASP A 1086 -22.11 15.36 -37.64
C ASP A 1086 -22.63 15.77 -39.04
N ARG A 1087 -23.18 14.84 -39.83
CA ARG A 1087 -24.02 15.15 -41.01
C ARG A 1087 -25.50 15.23 -40.63
N GLU A 1088 -25.97 14.35 -39.75
CA GLU A 1088 -27.35 14.34 -39.25
C GLU A 1088 -27.66 15.63 -38.45
N SER A 1089 -26.73 16.12 -37.62
CA SER A 1089 -26.86 17.38 -36.90
C SER A 1089 -27.08 18.57 -37.85
N LYS A 1090 -26.29 18.63 -38.93
CA LYS A 1090 -26.37 19.65 -39.98
C LYS A 1090 -27.66 19.54 -40.80
N LEU A 1091 -28.15 18.33 -41.06
CA LEU A 1091 -29.46 18.10 -41.69
C LEU A 1091 -30.61 18.51 -40.75
N LYS A 1092 -30.59 18.13 -39.47
CA LYS A 1092 -31.59 18.56 -38.46
C LYS A 1092 -31.61 20.07 -38.23
N LYS A 1093 -30.48 20.76 -38.39
CA LYS A 1093 -30.44 22.23 -38.44
C LYS A 1093 -31.14 22.72 -39.73
N LYS A 1094 -30.69 22.25 -40.89
CA LYS A 1094 -31.22 22.68 -42.19
C LYS A 1094 -32.71 22.37 -42.42
N VAL A 1095 -33.26 21.36 -41.75
CA VAL A 1095 -34.71 21.07 -41.71
C VAL A 1095 -35.45 22.14 -40.91
N ARG A 1096 -35.00 22.48 -39.69
CA ARG A 1096 -35.57 23.60 -38.92
C ARG A 1096 -35.46 24.94 -39.66
N ASP A 1097 -34.30 25.22 -40.27
CA ASP A 1097 -34.06 26.39 -41.12
C ASP A 1097 -34.98 26.47 -42.38
N LEU A 1098 -35.73 25.38 -42.68
CA LEU A 1098 -36.73 25.29 -43.76
C LEU A 1098 -38.17 25.23 -43.22
N GLU A 1099 -38.40 24.60 -42.07
CA GLU A 1099 -39.70 24.59 -41.37
C GLU A 1099 -40.09 26.00 -40.92
N GLU A 1100 -39.17 26.77 -40.35
CA GLU A 1100 -39.37 28.19 -40.03
C GLU A 1100 -39.75 29.02 -41.28
N LYS A 1101 -39.15 28.70 -42.44
CA LYS A 1101 -39.43 29.37 -43.73
C LYS A 1101 -40.70 28.90 -44.44
N LEU A 1102 -41.37 27.87 -43.90
CA LEU A 1102 -42.62 27.34 -44.43
C LEU A 1102 -43.81 27.64 -43.50
N GLN A 1103 -43.54 28.22 -42.33
CA GLN A 1103 -44.51 28.82 -41.41
C GLN A 1103 -44.58 30.36 -41.54
N SER A 1104 -43.75 30.94 -42.43
CA SER A 1104 -43.77 32.34 -42.88
C SER A 1104 -44.29 32.47 -44.31
#